data_AF-A0AA40F3E3-F1
#
_entry.id   AF-A0AA40F3E3-F1
#
_cell.length_a   1.000
_cell.length_b   1.000
_cell.length_c   1.000
_cell.angle_alpha   90.00
_cell.angle_beta   90.00
_cell.angle_gamma   90.00
#
_symmetry.space_group_name_H-M   'P 1'
#
loop_
_entity.id
_entity.type
_entity.pdbx_description
1 polymer ?
#
loop_
_entity_poly.entity_id
_entity_poly.type
_entity_poly.pdbx_seq_one_letter_code
_entity_poly.pdbx_strand_id
1 'polypeptide(L)'
;MAPSFLNFKDLRRRSRASFRTDRSTDTASDASPGNTPTSGSLTPPSISEQSDIALDQQVKETLRISTSSSPAGLVRPPPPGTANGTGSKRNSVSGMAGLGSPVQGGRMPGLPVSQYSPQITNVPDNSWAYQKILLVHGTVGDASQQGIDGTVTISRLDDNFPPTQWPVCQSHFKALVYLMPGANRLRFDFSSPKLANSGSSNPIHASYLAVHMIPPTNTPPLHLAILLAKDSPGTFDAVPSRVEREGNGLDVAVRKFRMAAYLWQAFTAEQMSRNKLGRRTFRFEEEWTTGSSNWRDREYGAMRSEARVHIIRSDKTLAEIRHLDCAQQNANAKDQGGLYGIAVEALQKYFNPLPGQKEYVSVLLLDSHWDTSSKTILGHAALGGNAGGLHVGIFGSHCLQSYPKSFEEVVPAFTDCTPTDTNCVANDCNDAGSSWEAANIGIGAHLHETGHLFGLPHQENGVMARDYVTLNRSFISREAYSTRTRSKGGPVSQDDECAWHRLDCLHFRSHPCFRLPNDPPQSPDDSVHAWPVEGGNVMVTAATGISYVEIFGEGDDVCHSWIEYLAENGGSIQRQVLLEDQELRARLPEDRRKGNLKLRVKSNGGGSLDIDDFKRLKESNLRLPNLVPGLGKMAYRGKMLGHSQMEDSQPQDIIFNSALRLFKIIFYHGFAFDGMEFVYDDNTRQLFGKRGGKEGGDTFEIDIHRGEYITGFSVRAGAWIDAIQVLTSRGRRSPFYGNVQGGSACVFILPVMTAVTRDAANRFG
;
A
#
# COMPACT_ATOMS: atom_id res chain seq x y z
N MET A 1 22.22 -5.65 -21.23
CA MET A 1 22.72 -6.64 -20.26
C MET A 1 22.02 -6.34 -18.95
N ALA A 2 21.25 -7.30 -18.45
CA ALA A 2 20.43 -7.18 -17.25
C ALA A 2 21.29 -6.95 -15.99
N PRO A 3 20.84 -6.18 -14.99
CA PRO A 3 21.38 -6.36 -13.65
C PRO A 3 20.98 -7.76 -13.18
N SER A 4 21.96 -8.45 -12.61
CA SER A 4 21.89 -9.86 -12.21
C SER A 4 20.76 -10.12 -11.23
N PHE A 5 19.90 -11.07 -11.60
CA PHE A 5 18.95 -11.74 -10.72
C PHE A 5 19.70 -12.42 -9.57
N LEU A 6 19.36 -12.08 -8.33
CA LEU A 6 19.73 -12.88 -7.17
C LEU A 6 18.48 -13.29 -6.41
N ASN A 7 18.30 -14.61 -6.41
CA ASN A 7 17.34 -15.40 -5.68
C ASN A 7 17.50 -15.14 -4.17
N PHE A 8 16.47 -14.61 -3.52
CA PHE A 8 16.43 -14.49 -2.06
C PHE A 8 16.21 -15.86 -1.41
N LYS A 9 17.31 -16.58 -1.13
CA LYS A 9 17.25 -17.78 -0.28
C LYS A 9 18.22 -17.84 0.89
N ASP A 10 19.25 -17.02 0.98
CA ASP A 10 20.29 -17.24 2.01
C ASP A 10 20.62 -16.01 2.86
N LEU A 11 19.74 -15.69 3.81
CA LEU A 11 20.14 -14.99 5.04
C LEU A 11 19.46 -15.63 6.25
N ARG A 12 19.87 -16.86 6.58
CA ARG A 12 19.75 -17.42 7.93
C ARG A 12 21.10 -17.96 8.40
N ARG A 13 21.54 -17.37 9.52
CA ARG A 13 22.41 -17.95 10.57
C ARG A 13 23.94 -17.88 10.33
N ARG A 14 24.60 -17.00 11.10
CA ARG A 14 25.85 -17.34 11.80
C ARG A 14 25.80 -16.87 13.25
N SER A 15 26.44 -17.67 14.08
CA SER A 15 26.22 -17.86 15.51
C SER A 15 27.38 -17.37 16.37
N ARG A 16 27.05 -17.07 17.64
CA ARG A 16 27.80 -17.36 18.88
C ARG A 16 29.24 -16.85 18.97
N ALA A 17 29.43 -15.86 19.84
CA ALA A 17 30.58 -15.81 20.74
C ALA A 17 30.07 -15.64 22.18
N SER A 18 30.65 -16.43 23.06
CA SER A 18 30.34 -16.71 24.45
C SER A 18 30.83 -15.64 25.43
N PHE A 19 30.04 -15.31 26.45
CA PHE A 19 30.57 -14.92 27.76
C PHE A 19 29.75 -15.58 28.88
N ARG A 20 30.46 -16.25 29.78
CA ARG A 20 29.95 -16.90 31.00
C ARG A 20 30.08 -15.93 32.18
N THR A 21 28.96 -15.83 32.93
CA THR A 21 28.77 -15.72 34.39
C THR A 21 29.68 -14.82 35.25
N ASP A 22 29.05 -13.95 36.06
CA ASP A 22 29.06 -14.13 37.52
C ASP A 22 27.93 -13.38 38.26
N ARG A 23 27.65 -13.88 39.48
CA ARG A 23 26.50 -13.73 40.41
C ARG A 23 26.38 -12.38 41.16
N SER A 24 25.14 -11.99 41.50
CA SER A 24 24.59 -11.78 42.88
C SER A 24 23.10 -11.39 42.77
N THR A 25 22.12 -12.15 43.28
CA THR A 25 21.51 -12.10 44.64
C THR A 25 21.36 -10.72 45.26
N ASP A 26 20.11 -10.27 45.41
CA ASP A 26 19.43 -9.82 46.66
C ASP A 26 18.13 -9.08 46.28
N THR A 27 16.94 -9.69 46.43
CA THR A 27 16.02 -9.61 47.59
C THR A 27 15.69 -8.20 48.06
N ALA A 28 14.48 -7.71 47.76
CA ALA A 28 13.60 -7.07 48.74
C ALA A 28 12.17 -6.90 48.17
N SER A 29 11.22 -7.19 49.02
CA SER A 29 9.77 -7.31 48.86
C SER A 29 9.02 -6.12 49.48
N ASP A 30 7.83 -5.81 48.95
CA ASP A 30 6.58 -5.44 49.67
C ASP A 30 5.57 -4.89 48.63
N ALA A 31 4.48 -5.55 48.22
CA ALA A 31 3.25 -5.94 48.95
C ALA A 31 2.48 -4.73 49.52
N SER A 32 1.52 -4.10 48.82
CA SER A 32 0.07 -4.46 48.72
C SER A 32 -0.79 -3.26 49.23
N PRO A 33 -2.14 -3.23 49.13
CA PRO A 33 -3.04 -3.54 48.02
C PRO A 33 -4.20 -2.51 47.84
N GLY A 34 -4.90 -2.59 46.69
CA GLY A 34 -6.37 -2.54 46.61
C GLY A 34 -7.08 -1.17 46.50
N ASN A 35 -7.76 -0.93 45.37
CA ASN A 35 -9.22 -0.67 45.32
C ASN A 35 -9.70 -0.41 43.89
N THR A 36 -10.62 -1.25 43.43
CA THR A 36 -11.64 -0.98 42.40
C THR A 36 -13.00 -0.96 43.14
N PRO A 37 -14.03 -0.18 42.75
CA PRO A 37 -14.77 -0.48 41.52
C PRO A 37 -15.57 0.67 40.82
N THR A 38 -16.09 0.31 39.64
CA THR A 38 -17.34 0.73 38.95
C THR A 38 -17.44 1.98 38.05
N SER A 39 -18.02 1.68 36.87
CA SER A 39 -18.58 2.44 35.74
C SER A 39 -19.04 3.90 35.92
N GLY A 40 -18.75 4.71 34.90
CA GLY A 40 -19.44 5.97 34.62
C GLY A 40 -18.85 6.69 33.39
N SER A 41 -19.67 6.85 32.35
CA SER A 41 -19.41 7.69 31.18
C SER A 41 -19.13 9.15 31.57
N LEU A 42 -18.27 9.83 30.81
CA LEU A 42 -18.34 11.23 30.33
C LEU A 42 -16.92 11.85 30.16
N THR A 43 -16.57 12.16 28.91
CA THR A 43 -15.59 13.15 28.39
C THR A 43 -14.49 13.70 29.31
N PRO A 44 -13.19 13.59 28.96
CA PRO A 44 -12.13 14.36 29.60
C PRO A 44 -12.08 15.83 29.11
N PRO A 45 -11.72 16.78 29.99
CA PRO A 45 -11.66 18.21 29.70
C PRO A 45 -10.38 18.61 28.93
N SER A 46 -10.47 19.72 28.22
CA SER A 46 -9.38 20.42 27.53
C SER A 46 -8.31 20.90 28.52
N ILE A 47 -7.08 20.44 28.37
CA ILE A 47 -5.89 21.02 29.03
C ILE A 47 -5.08 21.77 27.96
N SER A 48 -5.15 23.08 28.06
CA SER A 48 -4.20 24.05 27.53
C SER A 48 -2.90 24.00 28.34
N GLU A 49 -1.79 24.32 27.67
CA GLU A 49 -0.44 24.57 28.21
C GLU A 49 0.45 23.35 28.47
N GLN A 50 1.13 22.91 27.40
CA GLN A 50 2.56 22.60 27.42
C GLN A 50 3.11 22.95 26.02
N SER A 51 3.56 24.19 25.87
CA SER A 51 4.29 24.64 24.68
C SER A 51 5.66 23.98 24.65
N ASP A 52 5.93 23.30 23.54
CA ASP A 52 7.18 22.59 23.27
C ASP A 52 8.36 23.58 23.11
N ILE A 53 9.50 23.28 23.74
CA ILE A 53 10.68 24.15 23.84
C ILE A 53 11.46 24.25 22.51
N ALA A 54 11.02 23.52 21.48
CA ALA A 54 11.62 23.55 20.14
C ALA A 54 11.21 24.76 19.28
N LEU A 55 10.23 25.58 19.70
CA LEU A 55 9.73 26.71 18.91
C LEU A 55 10.52 28.02 19.13
N ASP A 56 11.30 28.13 20.21
CA ASP A 56 11.92 29.39 20.63
C ASP A 56 13.33 29.62 20.03
N GLN A 57 13.83 28.69 19.21
CA GLN A 57 15.14 28.81 18.56
C GLN A 57 15.09 29.28 17.09
N GLN A 58 13.92 29.44 16.48
CA GLN A 58 13.79 29.89 15.08
C GLN A 58 13.39 31.37 14.93
N VAL A 59 13.08 32.09 16.01
CA VAL A 59 12.56 33.47 15.94
C VAL A 59 13.65 34.54 16.12
N LYS A 60 14.87 34.17 16.56
CA LYS A 60 15.91 35.16 16.90
C LYS A 60 16.86 35.56 15.77
N GLU A 61 16.79 34.95 14.58
CA GLU A 61 17.77 35.22 13.50
C GLU A 61 17.27 36.10 12.34
N THR A 62 15.98 36.45 12.29
CA THR A 62 15.42 37.20 11.14
C THR A 62 15.13 38.69 11.42
N LEU A 63 15.57 39.23 12.56
CA LEU A 63 15.37 40.64 12.92
C LEU A 63 16.68 41.43 13.05
N ARG A 64 17.52 41.38 12.02
CA ARG A 64 18.49 42.46 11.73
C ARG A 64 18.57 42.63 10.22
N ILE A 65 18.51 43.89 9.78
CA ILE A 65 18.40 44.37 8.37
C ILE A 65 16.92 44.41 7.94
N SER A 66 16.19 45.51 7.97
CA SER A 66 16.47 46.81 7.35
C SER A 66 15.39 47.83 7.76
N THR A 67 15.81 49.05 8.08
CA THR A 67 14.96 50.21 8.36
C THR A 67 15.00 51.17 7.17
N SER A 68 13.87 51.45 6.52
CA SER A 68 13.52 52.80 6.03
C SER A 68 12.18 52.87 5.30
N SER A 69 11.45 53.95 5.60
CA SER A 69 10.38 54.64 4.85
C SER A 69 8.99 53.99 4.69
N SER A 70 8.04 54.53 5.46
CA SER A 70 6.60 54.62 5.12
C SER A 70 6.35 55.70 4.05
N PRO A 71 5.21 55.70 3.32
CA PRO A 71 4.03 56.40 3.86
C PRO A 71 2.63 55.87 3.47
N ALA A 72 1.68 56.16 4.37
CA ALA A 72 0.30 56.63 4.18
C ALA A 72 -0.74 55.87 3.31
N GLY A 73 -1.69 55.24 4.00
CA GLY A 73 -3.13 55.57 3.98
C GLY A 73 -3.91 55.47 2.66
N LEU A 74 -4.67 54.39 2.47
CA LEU A 74 -5.70 54.29 1.42
C LEU A 74 -7.11 54.20 2.02
N VAL A 75 -7.93 55.18 1.63
CA VAL A 75 -9.34 55.37 1.91
C VAL A 75 -10.19 54.54 0.95
N ARG A 76 -11.26 53.93 1.47
CA ARG A 76 -12.23 53.06 0.77
C ARG A 76 -13.24 53.89 -0.06
N PRO A 77 -13.53 53.58 -1.34
CA PRO A 77 -14.63 54.21 -2.08
C PRO A 77 -16.01 53.53 -1.83
N PRO A 78 -17.13 54.26 -1.93
CA PRO A 78 -18.49 53.75 -1.75
C PRO A 78 -19.11 53.18 -3.05
N PRO A 79 -20.22 52.42 -2.96
CA PRO A 79 -20.84 51.75 -4.12
C PRO A 79 -21.75 52.71 -4.93
N PRO A 80 -21.85 52.56 -6.27
CA PRO A 80 -22.80 53.35 -7.05
C PRO A 80 -24.16 52.67 -7.20
N GLY A 81 -25.20 53.51 -7.10
CA GLY A 81 -26.61 53.16 -7.21
C GLY A 81 -27.17 53.16 -8.62
N THR A 82 -28.45 52.79 -8.67
CA THR A 82 -29.34 52.61 -9.81
C THR A 82 -29.75 53.92 -10.49
N ALA A 83 -29.76 53.95 -11.83
CA ALA A 83 -30.54 54.93 -12.60
C ALA A 83 -31.01 54.35 -13.95
N ASN A 84 -32.32 54.49 -14.20
CA ASN A 84 -33.00 54.28 -15.48
C ASN A 84 -32.81 55.50 -16.40
N GLY A 85 -32.74 55.30 -17.73
CA GLY A 85 -32.76 56.40 -18.69
C GLY A 85 -32.46 56.04 -20.15
N THR A 86 -33.47 55.51 -20.84
CA THR A 86 -33.81 55.61 -22.28
C THR A 86 -32.85 56.26 -23.30
N GLY A 87 -32.38 55.43 -24.27
CA GLY A 87 -32.69 55.54 -25.71
C GLY A 87 -31.89 56.48 -26.64
N SER A 88 -31.05 55.90 -27.53
CA SER A 88 -31.10 56.15 -28.99
C SER A 88 -30.22 55.14 -29.77
N LYS A 89 -30.69 54.78 -30.97
CA LYS A 89 -30.28 53.64 -31.81
C LYS A 89 -29.05 53.94 -32.68
N ARG A 90 -28.18 52.95 -32.90
CA ARG A 90 -27.63 52.58 -34.24
C ARG A 90 -26.83 51.26 -34.22
N ASN A 91 -27.42 50.26 -34.88
CA ASN A 91 -26.87 49.14 -35.66
C ASN A 91 -25.62 48.39 -35.17
N SER A 92 -25.86 47.23 -34.54
CA SER A 92 -24.95 46.09 -34.58
C SER A 92 -25.74 44.79 -34.42
N VAL A 93 -25.42 43.83 -35.28
CA VAL A 93 -26.07 42.54 -35.49
C VAL A 93 -25.96 41.68 -34.22
N SER A 94 -27.05 41.00 -33.86
CA SER A 94 -27.23 40.27 -32.59
C SER A 94 -26.12 39.26 -32.29
N GLY A 95 -25.19 39.65 -31.41
CA GLY A 95 -24.48 38.72 -30.53
C GLY A 95 -25.37 38.46 -29.31
N MET A 96 -25.77 37.21 -29.09
CA MET A 96 -26.47 36.81 -27.86
C MET A 96 -25.50 36.90 -26.67
N ALA A 97 -25.39 38.09 -26.10
CA ALA A 97 -24.93 38.30 -24.73
C ALA A 97 -26.09 37.98 -23.80
N GLY A 98 -25.97 36.92 -23.00
CA GLY A 98 -26.95 36.58 -21.98
C GLY A 98 -27.18 35.07 -21.83
N LEU A 99 -26.19 34.35 -21.30
CA LEU A 99 -26.37 32.99 -20.79
C LEU A 99 -25.64 32.89 -19.44
N GLY A 100 -26.37 33.27 -18.39
CA GLY A 100 -26.00 33.01 -17.01
C GLY A 100 -26.25 31.54 -16.64
N SER A 101 -25.57 31.09 -15.59
CA SER A 101 -25.59 29.77 -14.99
C SER A 101 -26.99 29.17 -14.79
N PRO A 102 -27.16 27.83 -14.80
CA PRO A 102 -28.44 27.22 -14.47
C PRO A 102 -28.79 27.44 -12.99
N VAL A 103 -30.01 27.92 -12.75
CA VAL A 103 -30.65 27.96 -11.43
C VAL A 103 -31.20 26.56 -11.13
N GLN A 104 -30.92 26.06 -9.93
CA GLN A 104 -31.43 24.78 -9.42
C GLN A 104 -32.95 24.84 -9.23
N GLY A 105 -33.67 23.94 -9.90
CA GLY A 105 -35.07 23.61 -9.57
C GLY A 105 -36.10 24.14 -10.56
N GLY A 106 -36.33 23.41 -11.65
CA GLY A 106 -37.49 23.63 -12.54
C GLY A 106 -37.30 22.98 -13.91
N ARG A 107 -38.24 22.14 -14.34
CA ARG A 107 -38.26 21.49 -15.65
C ARG A 107 -38.45 22.55 -16.76
N MET A 108 -37.35 23.04 -17.32
CA MET A 108 -37.29 23.74 -18.61
C MET A 108 -36.16 23.12 -19.46
N PRO A 109 -36.23 23.16 -20.81
CA PRO A 109 -35.20 22.58 -21.66
C PRO A 109 -33.85 23.25 -21.37
N GLY A 110 -32.82 22.46 -21.05
CA GLY A 110 -31.50 22.97 -20.69
C GLY A 110 -30.95 23.88 -21.79
N LEU A 111 -30.31 24.97 -21.38
CA LEU A 111 -29.57 25.85 -22.28
C LEU A 111 -28.56 25.01 -23.09
N PRO A 112 -28.34 25.31 -24.38
CA PRO A 112 -27.41 24.55 -25.20
C PRO A 112 -25.99 24.67 -24.62
N VAL A 113 -25.49 23.57 -24.06
CA VAL A 113 -24.11 23.45 -23.61
C VAL A 113 -23.22 23.48 -24.85
N SER A 114 -22.12 24.24 -24.79
CA SER A 114 -21.22 24.32 -25.93
C SER A 114 -20.64 22.93 -26.25
N GLN A 115 -20.53 22.58 -27.54
CA GLN A 115 -19.93 21.32 -27.98
C GLN A 115 -18.48 21.12 -27.48
N TYR A 116 -17.76 22.21 -27.23
CA TYR A 116 -16.40 22.21 -26.69
C TYR A 116 -16.33 22.34 -25.17
N SER A 117 -17.45 22.15 -24.45
CA SER A 117 -17.40 22.10 -22.99
C SER A 117 -16.68 20.83 -22.56
N PRO A 118 -15.72 20.88 -21.61
CA PRO A 118 -15.00 19.69 -21.16
C PRO A 118 -15.93 18.60 -20.64
N GLN A 119 -15.75 17.37 -21.12
CA GLN A 119 -16.48 16.18 -20.69
C GLN A 119 -15.55 15.31 -19.84
N ILE A 120 -15.83 15.22 -18.55
CA ILE A 120 -15.07 14.37 -17.63
C ILE A 120 -15.56 12.93 -17.79
N THR A 121 -14.65 11.99 -18.01
CA THR A 121 -15.00 10.60 -18.38
C THR A 121 -14.77 9.58 -17.26
N ASN A 122 -13.89 9.88 -16.30
CA ASN A 122 -13.48 8.92 -15.26
C ASN A 122 -14.02 9.23 -13.85
N VAL A 123 -14.68 10.38 -13.67
CA VAL A 123 -15.24 10.81 -12.38
C VAL A 123 -16.71 11.20 -12.56
N PRO A 124 -17.66 10.44 -12.00
CA PRO A 124 -19.06 10.80 -12.01
C PRO A 124 -19.36 12.04 -11.16
N ASP A 125 -20.39 12.79 -11.54
CA ASP A 125 -20.87 13.93 -10.75
C ASP A 125 -21.49 13.47 -9.42
N ASN A 126 -21.27 14.25 -8.36
CA ASN A 126 -21.62 13.93 -6.97
C ASN A 126 -21.02 12.61 -6.45
N SER A 127 -19.87 12.19 -6.99
CA SER A 127 -19.15 11.01 -6.51
C SER A 127 -18.32 11.29 -5.26
N TRP A 128 -17.84 10.20 -4.63
CA TRP A 128 -16.99 10.25 -3.45
C TRP A 128 -15.53 9.92 -3.81
N ALA A 129 -14.61 10.68 -3.22
CA ALA A 129 -13.17 10.45 -3.27
C ALA A 129 -12.62 10.34 -1.84
N TYR A 130 -11.50 9.62 -1.69
CA TYR A 130 -10.90 9.32 -0.39
C TYR A 130 -9.43 9.77 -0.32
N GLN A 131 -9.06 10.65 -1.25
CA GLN A 131 -7.73 11.17 -1.43
C GLN A 131 -7.78 12.67 -1.71
N LYS A 132 -6.69 13.37 -1.42
CA LYS A 132 -6.60 14.82 -1.60
C LYS A 132 -6.41 15.21 -3.07
N ILE A 133 -5.72 14.37 -3.82
CA ILE A 133 -5.32 14.66 -5.20
C ILE A 133 -6.07 13.71 -6.13
N LEU A 134 -6.93 14.27 -6.97
CA LEU A 134 -7.77 13.50 -7.89
C LEU A 134 -7.25 13.65 -9.32
N LEU A 135 -6.96 12.53 -9.97
CA LEU A 135 -6.63 12.49 -11.40
C LEU A 135 -7.92 12.43 -12.22
N VAL A 136 -8.13 13.45 -13.06
CA VAL A 136 -9.33 13.61 -13.91
C VAL A 136 -8.92 13.53 -15.37
N HIS A 137 -9.68 12.75 -16.13
CA HIS A 137 -9.52 12.53 -17.56
C HIS A 137 -10.77 13.04 -18.27
N GLY A 138 -10.60 13.61 -19.45
CA GLY A 138 -11.73 14.06 -20.22
C GLY A 138 -11.43 14.41 -21.66
N THR A 139 -12.50 14.73 -22.37
CA THR A 139 -12.46 15.13 -23.78
C THR A 139 -13.11 16.49 -23.99
N VAL A 140 -12.81 17.11 -25.13
CA VAL A 140 -13.34 18.41 -25.53
C VAL A 140 -13.74 18.37 -27.00
N GLY A 141 -14.98 18.75 -27.30
CA GLY A 141 -15.50 18.65 -28.67
C GLY A 141 -15.73 17.20 -29.10
N ASP A 142 -16.03 17.01 -30.39
CA ASP A 142 -16.11 15.69 -30.98
C ASP A 142 -14.71 15.21 -31.42
N ALA A 143 -14.10 14.35 -30.58
CA ALA A 143 -12.79 13.78 -30.83
C ALA A 143 -12.76 12.88 -32.10
N SER A 144 -13.92 12.41 -32.59
CA SER A 144 -14.00 11.52 -33.76
C SER A 144 -13.91 12.24 -35.11
N GLN A 145 -14.14 13.56 -35.14
CA GLN A 145 -14.13 14.35 -36.37
C GLN A 145 -12.83 15.11 -36.57
N GLN A 146 -12.47 15.99 -35.61
CA GLN A 146 -11.26 16.81 -35.71
C GLN A 146 -10.74 17.16 -34.32
N GLY A 147 -9.59 16.57 -33.94
CA GLY A 147 -8.95 16.85 -32.67
C GLY A 147 -8.57 18.32 -32.51
N ILE A 148 -8.87 18.91 -31.36
CA ILE A 148 -8.53 20.29 -31.03
C ILE A 148 -7.51 20.37 -29.90
N ASP A 149 -6.53 21.26 -30.05
CA ASP A 149 -5.56 21.56 -29.01
C ASP A 149 -5.95 22.83 -28.27
N GLY A 150 -5.58 22.93 -26.99
CA GLY A 150 -5.90 24.10 -26.17
C GLY A 150 -5.52 23.90 -24.71
N THR A 151 -6.24 24.57 -23.83
CA THR A 151 -5.99 24.53 -22.39
C THR A 151 -7.30 24.45 -21.64
N VAL A 152 -7.38 23.52 -20.68
CA VAL A 152 -8.43 23.47 -19.67
C VAL A 152 -7.93 24.14 -18.41
N THR A 153 -8.65 25.15 -17.95
CA THR A 153 -8.44 25.78 -16.64
C THR A 153 -9.41 25.19 -15.65
N ILE A 154 -8.90 24.70 -14.52
CA ILE A 154 -9.69 24.12 -13.44
C ILE A 154 -9.69 25.10 -12.27
N SER A 155 -10.87 25.52 -11.86
CA SER A 155 -11.09 26.40 -10.72
C SER A 155 -12.06 25.78 -9.74
N ARG A 156 -11.95 26.16 -8.46
CA ARG A 156 -12.97 25.88 -7.46
C ARG A 156 -13.91 27.06 -7.37
N LEU A 157 -15.20 26.80 -7.20
CA LEU A 157 -16.20 27.87 -7.07
C LEU A 157 -16.10 28.66 -5.75
N ASP A 158 -15.36 28.14 -4.76
CA ASP A 158 -15.10 28.78 -3.48
C ASP A 158 -13.76 29.54 -3.44
N ASP A 159 -12.99 29.52 -4.55
CA ASP A 159 -11.66 30.12 -4.68
C ASP A 159 -10.63 29.69 -3.61
N ASN A 160 -10.88 28.62 -2.86
CA ASN A 160 -10.01 28.15 -1.77
C ASN A 160 -8.73 27.45 -2.25
N PHE A 161 -8.60 27.21 -3.55
CA PHE A 161 -7.38 26.72 -4.21
C PHE A 161 -7.17 27.47 -5.53
N PRO A 162 -5.95 27.97 -5.83
CA PRO A 162 -5.70 28.70 -7.05
C PRO A 162 -6.03 27.89 -8.32
N PRO A 163 -6.54 28.52 -9.39
CA PRO A 163 -6.79 27.83 -10.64
C PRO A 163 -5.54 27.20 -11.24
N THR A 164 -5.67 26.01 -11.81
CA THR A 164 -4.57 25.30 -12.52
C THR A 164 -4.92 25.10 -13.98
N GLN A 165 -3.88 25.03 -14.83
CA GLN A 165 -4.03 24.96 -16.29
C GLN A 165 -3.40 23.68 -16.83
N TRP A 166 -4.12 22.99 -17.71
CA TRP A 166 -3.74 21.69 -18.23
C TRP A 166 -3.88 21.65 -19.75
N PRO A 167 -2.91 21.07 -20.48
CA PRO A 167 -2.94 21.04 -21.93
C PRO A 167 -3.98 20.04 -22.46
N VAL A 168 -4.75 20.48 -23.43
CA VAL A 168 -5.58 19.63 -24.29
C VAL A 168 -4.79 19.31 -25.55
N CYS A 169 -4.63 18.03 -25.85
CA CYS A 169 -4.00 17.55 -27.08
C CYS A 169 -4.99 16.67 -27.83
N GLN A 170 -5.29 17.00 -29.08
CA GLN A 170 -6.24 16.27 -29.93
C GLN A 170 -7.54 15.94 -29.20
N SER A 171 -8.16 16.96 -28.59
CA SER A 171 -9.41 16.85 -27.83
C SER A 171 -9.34 16.06 -26.53
N HIS A 172 -8.16 15.63 -26.06
CA HIS A 172 -8.00 14.88 -24.81
C HIS A 172 -7.20 15.67 -23.78
N PHE A 173 -7.58 15.57 -22.52
CA PHE A 173 -6.84 16.16 -21.41
C PHE A 173 -6.78 15.23 -20.19
N LYS A 174 -5.72 15.41 -19.40
CA LYS A 174 -5.54 14.80 -18.09
C LYS A 174 -5.15 15.92 -17.14
N ALA A 175 -5.67 15.89 -15.92
CA ALA A 175 -5.45 16.94 -14.95
C ALA A 175 -5.48 16.44 -13.52
N LEU A 176 -4.65 17.02 -12.66
CA LEU A 176 -4.73 16.85 -11.22
C LEU A 176 -5.62 17.92 -10.60
N VAL A 177 -6.49 17.50 -9.71
CA VAL A 177 -7.43 18.36 -8.99
C VAL A 177 -7.18 18.24 -7.49
N TYR A 178 -7.00 19.40 -6.83
CA TYR A 178 -6.86 19.49 -5.39
C TYR A 178 -8.25 19.49 -4.72
N LEU A 179 -8.49 18.49 -3.88
CA LEU A 179 -9.70 18.34 -3.10
C LEU A 179 -9.47 18.73 -1.63
N MET A 180 -10.48 19.33 -1.03
CA MET A 180 -10.57 19.57 0.40
C MET A 180 -11.61 18.64 1.01
N PRO A 181 -11.49 18.29 2.30
CA PRO A 181 -12.52 17.53 3.00
C PRO A 181 -13.91 18.18 2.83
N GLY A 182 -14.91 17.37 2.51
CA GLY A 182 -16.27 17.84 2.23
C GLY A 182 -16.55 18.02 0.73
N ALA A 183 -17.44 18.96 0.40
CA ALA A 183 -17.90 19.18 -0.96
C ALA A 183 -16.91 20.04 -1.76
N ASN A 184 -16.57 19.59 -2.97
CA ASN A 184 -15.69 20.28 -3.90
C ASN A 184 -16.48 20.57 -5.17
N ARG A 185 -16.82 21.84 -5.40
CA ARG A 185 -17.50 22.27 -6.62
C ARG A 185 -16.47 22.87 -7.58
N LEU A 186 -16.27 22.19 -8.69
CA LEU A 186 -15.21 22.45 -9.65
C LEU A 186 -15.82 22.97 -10.95
N ARG A 187 -15.10 23.89 -11.58
CA ARG A 187 -15.41 24.45 -12.90
C ARG A 187 -14.24 24.21 -13.83
N PHE A 188 -14.54 23.71 -15.02
CA PHE A 188 -13.58 23.40 -16.08
C PHE A 188 -13.87 24.31 -17.27
N ASP A 189 -12.95 25.21 -17.58
CA ASP A 189 -13.07 26.15 -18.69
C ASP A 189 -12.08 25.77 -19.80
N PHE A 190 -12.59 25.50 -21.00
CA PHE A 190 -11.75 25.24 -22.17
C PHE A 190 -11.51 26.50 -22.98
N SER A 191 -10.26 26.67 -23.42
CA SER A 191 -9.84 27.72 -24.33
C SER A 191 -8.95 27.14 -25.43
N SER A 192 -9.11 27.61 -26.66
CA SER A 192 -8.23 27.26 -27.77
C SER A 192 -8.00 28.48 -28.68
N PRO A 193 -6.75 28.72 -29.14
CA PRO A 193 -6.49 29.76 -30.14
C PRO A 193 -7.29 29.58 -31.44
N LYS A 194 -7.78 28.36 -31.72
CA LYS A 194 -8.57 28.02 -32.91
C LYS A 194 -10.07 28.32 -32.77
N LEU A 195 -10.54 28.70 -31.57
CA LEU A 195 -11.95 28.98 -31.29
C LEU A 195 -12.19 30.45 -30.96
N ALA A 196 -13.31 30.99 -31.43
CA ALA A 196 -13.77 32.33 -31.07
C ALA A 196 -14.15 32.39 -29.58
N ASN A 197 -14.00 33.56 -28.95
CA ASN A 197 -14.32 33.84 -27.54
C ASN A 197 -13.49 33.11 -26.47
N SER A 198 -12.43 32.38 -26.85
CA SER A 198 -11.49 31.70 -25.94
C SER A 198 -10.74 32.60 -24.95
N GLY A 199 -10.69 33.92 -25.19
CA GLY A 199 -10.06 34.91 -24.31
C GLY A 199 -11.04 35.87 -23.61
N SER A 200 -12.35 35.60 -23.66
CA SER A 200 -13.34 36.46 -23.01
C SER A 200 -13.45 36.17 -21.50
N SER A 201 -13.88 37.16 -20.71
CA SER A 201 -14.09 37.01 -19.26
C SER A 201 -15.22 36.04 -18.89
N ASN A 202 -16.02 35.59 -19.86
CA ASN A 202 -17.05 34.57 -19.71
C ASN A 202 -16.80 33.44 -20.73
N PRO A 203 -15.89 32.48 -20.42
CA PRO A 203 -15.65 31.36 -21.31
C PRO A 203 -16.93 30.56 -21.54
N ILE A 204 -17.30 30.40 -22.80
CA ILE A 204 -18.54 29.76 -23.26
C ILE A 204 -18.42 28.22 -23.16
N HIS A 205 -17.19 27.71 -23.10
CA HIS A 205 -16.86 26.29 -23.10
C HIS A 205 -16.58 25.82 -21.67
N ALA A 206 -17.62 25.74 -20.85
CA ALA A 206 -17.50 25.44 -19.42
C ALA A 206 -18.31 24.21 -19.00
N SER A 207 -17.78 23.42 -18.08
CA SER A 207 -18.51 22.35 -17.38
C SER A 207 -18.24 22.38 -15.89
N TYR A 208 -19.09 21.68 -15.13
CA TYR A 208 -19.06 21.66 -13.67
C TYR A 208 -19.05 20.22 -13.17
N LEU A 209 -18.34 20.00 -12.06
CA LEU A 209 -18.28 18.71 -11.38
C LEU A 209 -18.31 18.93 -9.87
N ALA A 210 -19.18 18.20 -9.18
CA ALA A 210 -19.19 18.11 -7.73
C ALA A 210 -18.55 16.78 -7.29
N VAL A 211 -17.57 16.84 -6.38
CA VAL A 211 -16.94 15.67 -5.76
C VAL A 211 -16.91 15.86 -4.25
N HIS A 212 -17.28 14.82 -3.50
CA HIS A 212 -17.21 14.81 -2.04
C HIS A 212 -15.96 14.05 -1.58
N MET A 213 -15.08 14.71 -0.84
CA MET A 213 -13.86 14.08 -0.32
C MET A 213 -14.03 13.74 1.16
N ILE A 214 -13.82 12.47 1.52
CA ILE A 214 -13.77 12.00 2.92
C ILE A 214 -12.37 11.44 3.19
N PRO A 215 -11.58 12.05 4.09
CA PRO A 215 -10.31 11.47 4.52
C PRO A 215 -10.53 10.14 5.25
N PRO A 216 -9.82 9.05 4.88
CA PRO A 216 -9.99 7.75 5.54
C PRO A 216 -9.18 7.68 6.85
N THR A 217 -9.54 8.48 7.86
CA THR A 217 -8.77 8.63 9.11
C THR A 217 -8.58 7.35 9.92
N ASN A 218 -9.43 6.34 9.70
CA ASN A 218 -9.37 5.05 10.40
C ASN A 218 -8.36 4.05 9.79
N THR A 219 -7.68 4.40 8.69
CA THR A 219 -6.63 3.55 8.11
C THR A 219 -5.24 3.97 8.59
N PRO A 220 -4.26 3.04 8.67
CA PRO A 220 -2.86 3.41 8.90
C PRO A 220 -2.34 4.28 7.75
N PRO A 221 -1.57 5.35 8.02
CA PRO A 221 -0.98 6.17 6.97
C PRO A 221 0.24 5.48 6.34
N LEU A 222 0.57 5.91 5.13
CA LEU A 222 1.94 5.85 4.63
C LEU A 222 2.69 7.09 5.14
N HIS A 223 3.72 6.89 5.94
CA HIS A 223 4.64 7.95 6.33
C HIS A 223 5.66 8.20 5.22
N LEU A 224 5.98 9.48 5.01
CA LEU A 224 7.05 9.90 4.09
C LEU A 224 8.25 10.35 4.92
N ALA A 225 9.41 9.76 4.70
CA ALA A 225 10.63 10.14 5.41
C ALA A 225 11.75 10.53 4.44
N ILE A 226 12.50 11.57 4.77
CA ILE A 226 13.79 11.87 4.15
C ILE A 226 14.85 11.50 5.17
N LEU A 227 15.70 10.53 4.81
CA LEU A 227 16.82 10.08 5.64
C LEU A 227 18.10 10.77 5.20
N LEU A 228 18.84 11.29 6.17
CA LEU A 228 20.13 11.95 5.98
C LEU A 228 21.21 11.31 6.88
N ALA A 229 22.47 11.43 6.49
CA ALA A 229 23.61 11.25 7.36
C ALA A 229 23.59 12.27 8.51
N LYS A 230 24.24 11.95 9.64
CA LYS A 230 24.37 12.89 10.77
C LYS A 230 25.07 14.19 10.38
N ASP A 231 26.04 14.13 9.48
CA ASP A 231 26.85 15.23 8.97
C ASP A 231 26.44 15.66 7.55
N SER A 232 25.26 15.23 7.08
CA SER A 232 24.74 15.63 5.77
C SER A 232 24.52 17.15 5.68
N PRO A 233 24.93 17.78 4.56
CA PRO A 233 24.63 19.18 4.27
C PRO A 233 23.17 19.44 3.90
N GLY A 234 22.35 18.39 3.73
CA GLY A 234 20.94 18.54 3.38
C GLY A 234 20.70 18.92 1.92
N THR A 235 21.53 18.41 1.00
CA THR A 235 21.45 18.71 -0.44
C THR A 235 21.45 17.44 -1.29
N PHE A 236 20.80 17.49 -2.46
CA PHE A 236 20.82 16.42 -3.46
C PHE A 236 21.55 16.85 -4.74
N ASP A 237 21.92 15.89 -5.58
CA ASP A 237 22.63 16.15 -6.84
C ASP A 237 21.73 16.85 -7.87
N ALA A 238 22.26 17.92 -8.48
CA ALA A 238 21.62 18.63 -9.57
C ALA A 238 22.68 19.32 -10.43
N VAL A 239 22.37 19.55 -11.71
CA VAL A 239 23.24 20.34 -12.59
C VAL A 239 23.35 21.80 -12.10
N PRO A 240 24.52 22.47 -12.24
CA PRO A 240 24.73 23.82 -11.69
C PRO A 240 23.65 24.84 -12.07
N SER A 241 23.22 24.84 -13.33
CA SER A 241 22.17 25.75 -13.81
C SER A 241 20.81 25.53 -13.16
N ARG A 242 20.48 24.29 -12.74
CA ARG A 242 19.27 24.00 -11.95
C ARG A 242 19.45 24.39 -10.50
N VAL A 243 20.64 24.20 -9.92
CA VAL A 243 20.93 24.66 -8.55
C VAL A 243 20.70 26.17 -8.44
N GLU A 244 21.20 26.95 -9.39
CA GLU A 244 21.00 28.41 -9.42
C GLU A 244 19.52 28.83 -9.56
N ARG A 245 18.75 28.09 -10.37
CA ARG A 245 17.35 28.44 -10.69
C ARG A 245 16.33 27.93 -9.67
N GLU A 246 16.51 26.70 -9.19
CA GLU A 246 15.54 25.96 -8.39
C GLU A 246 16.02 25.69 -6.96
N GLY A 247 17.33 25.67 -6.73
CA GLY A 247 17.95 25.17 -5.51
C GLY A 247 18.00 23.64 -5.45
N ASN A 248 18.87 23.11 -4.58
CA ASN A 248 18.99 21.67 -4.32
C ASN A 248 19.01 21.33 -2.82
N GLY A 249 18.49 22.23 -1.98
CA GLY A 249 18.41 22.05 -0.53
C GLY A 249 17.21 21.20 -0.07
N LEU A 250 17.17 20.96 1.24
CA LEU A 250 16.16 20.13 1.89
C LEU A 250 14.73 20.62 1.66
N ASP A 251 14.47 21.93 1.64
CA ASP A 251 13.13 22.47 1.41
C ASP A 251 12.60 22.16 0.00
N VAL A 252 13.49 22.12 -0.99
CA VAL A 252 13.17 21.74 -2.38
C VAL A 252 12.92 20.23 -2.42
N ALA A 253 13.77 19.44 -1.76
CA ALA A 253 13.63 17.99 -1.69
C ALA A 253 12.29 17.57 -1.08
N VAL A 254 11.88 18.18 0.04
CA VAL A 254 10.58 17.95 0.69
C VAL A 254 9.42 18.18 -0.27
N ARG A 255 9.43 19.29 -1.02
CA ARG A 255 8.34 19.62 -1.96
C ARG A 255 8.29 18.67 -3.15
N LYS A 256 9.45 18.35 -3.74
CA LYS A 256 9.56 17.40 -4.84
C LYS A 256 9.13 15.99 -4.43
N PHE A 257 9.55 15.54 -3.23
CA PHE A 257 9.16 14.23 -2.71
C PHE A 257 7.67 14.15 -2.37
N ARG A 258 7.12 15.20 -1.75
CA ARG A 258 5.69 15.30 -1.47
C ARG A 258 4.85 15.26 -2.74
N MET A 259 5.27 15.99 -3.79
CA MET A 259 4.58 15.97 -5.07
C MET A 259 4.63 14.57 -5.72
N ALA A 260 5.77 13.88 -5.67
CA ALA A 260 5.85 12.48 -6.13
C ALA A 260 4.86 11.58 -5.37
N ALA A 261 4.76 11.72 -4.05
CA ALA A 261 3.80 10.97 -3.24
C ALA A 261 2.33 11.28 -3.62
N TYR A 262 2.02 12.53 -3.93
CA TYR A 262 0.72 12.93 -4.46
C TYR A 262 0.40 12.33 -5.83
N LEU A 263 1.39 12.24 -6.71
CA LEU A 263 1.24 11.52 -7.99
C LEU A 263 0.96 10.03 -7.75
N TRP A 264 1.66 9.39 -6.83
CA TRP A 264 1.41 7.99 -6.46
C TRP A 264 0.00 7.76 -5.94
N GLN A 265 -0.47 8.64 -5.05
CA GLN A 265 -1.81 8.56 -4.47
C GLN A 265 -2.89 8.70 -5.55
N ALA A 266 -2.74 9.68 -6.45
CA ALA A 266 -3.68 9.96 -7.53
C ALA A 266 -3.69 8.82 -8.58
N PHE A 267 -2.51 8.35 -8.99
CA PHE A 267 -2.33 7.21 -9.90
C PHE A 267 -3.00 5.96 -9.34
N THR A 268 -2.68 5.60 -8.10
CA THR A 268 -3.17 4.36 -7.49
C THR A 268 -4.68 4.37 -7.30
N ALA A 269 -5.25 5.51 -6.86
CA ALA A 269 -6.69 5.68 -6.72
C ALA A 269 -7.43 5.52 -8.06
N GLU A 270 -6.86 6.04 -9.14
CA GLU A 270 -7.41 5.92 -10.48
C GLU A 270 -7.31 4.49 -11.02
N GLN A 271 -6.17 3.84 -10.86
CA GLN A 271 -5.97 2.43 -11.26
C GLN A 271 -6.94 1.48 -10.53
N MET A 272 -7.15 1.68 -9.23
CA MET A 272 -8.12 0.91 -8.44
C MET A 272 -9.57 1.13 -8.90
N SER A 273 -9.92 2.38 -9.23
CA SER A 273 -11.23 2.73 -9.77
C SER A 273 -11.49 2.07 -11.12
N ARG A 274 -10.51 2.11 -12.04
CA ARG A 274 -10.59 1.47 -13.37
C ARG A 274 -10.72 -0.05 -13.28
N ASN A 275 -10.07 -0.64 -12.28
CA ASN A 275 -10.18 -2.07 -11.97
C ASN A 275 -11.50 -2.46 -11.28
N LYS A 276 -12.46 -1.54 -11.12
CA LYS A 276 -13.75 -1.74 -10.45
C LYS A 276 -13.62 -2.18 -8.99
N LEU A 277 -12.50 -1.87 -8.34
CA LEU A 277 -12.28 -2.17 -6.93
C LEU A 277 -12.58 -0.98 -6.02
N GLY A 278 -13.23 0.06 -6.54
CA GLY A 278 -13.46 1.32 -5.83
C GLY A 278 -12.23 2.22 -5.86
N ARG A 279 -12.44 3.53 -5.65
CA ARG A 279 -11.38 4.55 -5.68
C ARG A 279 -10.55 4.53 -4.39
N ARG A 280 -9.74 3.48 -4.23
CA ARG A 280 -8.93 3.16 -3.05
C ARG A 280 -7.48 3.58 -3.23
N THR A 281 -6.88 4.11 -2.18
CA THR A 281 -5.45 4.42 -2.12
C THR A 281 -5.03 4.59 -0.66
N PHE A 282 -3.73 4.60 -0.40
CA PHE A 282 -3.20 4.91 0.92
C PHE A 282 -3.36 6.40 1.25
N ARG A 283 -3.58 6.71 2.52
CA ARG A 283 -3.51 8.09 3.02
C ARG A 283 -2.11 8.43 3.52
N PHE A 284 -1.85 9.71 3.69
CA PHE A 284 -0.66 10.20 4.38
C PHE A 284 -0.99 10.64 5.80
N GLU A 285 0.03 10.77 6.64
CA GLU A 285 -0.01 11.68 7.78
C GLU A 285 0.01 13.11 7.24
N GLU A 286 -0.83 13.99 7.80
CA GLU A 286 -0.92 15.38 7.34
C GLU A 286 -0.48 16.34 8.44
N GLU A 287 0.15 17.44 8.01
CA GLU A 287 0.55 18.56 8.87
C GLU A 287 0.02 19.88 8.30
N TRP A 288 -0.28 20.84 9.18
CA TRP A 288 -0.66 22.18 8.76
C TRP A 288 0.59 23.03 8.52
N THR A 289 0.88 23.35 7.26
CA THR A 289 2.11 24.04 6.86
C THR A 289 1.87 24.92 5.64
N THR A 290 2.87 25.69 5.20
CA THR A 290 2.77 26.47 3.96
C THR A 290 2.52 25.56 2.77
N GLY A 291 1.50 25.88 1.97
CA GLY A 291 1.10 25.07 0.83
C GLY A 291 2.25 24.88 -0.16
N SER A 292 2.37 23.64 -0.66
CA SER A 292 3.37 23.27 -1.67
C SER A 292 2.74 22.71 -2.94
N SER A 293 1.46 22.35 -2.89
CA SER A 293 0.72 21.83 -4.03
C SER A 293 0.56 22.85 -5.17
N ASN A 294 0.54 24.15 -4.84
CA ASN A 294 0.52 25.27 -5.78
C ASN A 294 1.66 26.25 -5.48
N TRP A 295 2.35 26.78 -6.50
CA TRP A 295 3.45 27.72 -6.25
C TRP A 295 2.99 29.04 -5.62
N ARG A 296 1.76 29.49 -5.91
CA ARG A 296 1.18 30.72 -5.34
C ARG A 296 0.95 30.62 -3.84
N ASP A 297 0.69 29.41 -3.32
CA ASP A 297 0.52 29.24 -1.88
C ASP A 297 1.78 29.68 -1.12
N ARG A 298 2.96 29.45 -1.69
CA ARG A 298 4.22 29.91 -1.12
C ARG A 298 4.41 31.42 -1.26
N GLU A 299 4.06 31.99 -2.40
CA GLU A 299 4.17 33.43 -2.66
C GLU A 299 3.32 34.24 -1.68
N TYR A 300 2.10 33.76 -1.37
CA TYR A 300 1.17 34.45 -0.47
C TYR A 300 1.19 33.91 0.97
N GLY A 301 2.04 32.92 1.28
CA GLY A 301 2.09 32.28 2.60
C GLY A 301 0.79 31.56 2.98
N ALA A 302 0.02 31.07 2.01
CA ALA A 302 -1.21 30.33 2.25
C ALA A 302 -0.91 28.99 2.92
N MET A 303 -1.54 28.75 4.07
CA MET A 303 -1.38 27.52 4.84
C MET A 303 -2.36 26.46 4.36
N ARG A 304 -1.92 25.20 4.30
CA ARG A 304 -2.71 24.04 3.88
C ARG A 304 -2.37 22.83 4.75
N SER A 305 -3.30 21.88 4.77
CA SER A 305 -2.98 20.53 5.24
C SER A 305 -2.19 19.86 4.13
N GLU A 306 -0.92 19.52 4.36
CA GLU A 306 -0.01 18.90 3.39
C GLU A 306 0.49 17.56 3.96
N ALA A 307 0.95 16.64 3.11
CA ALA A 307 1.50 15.37 3.59
C ALA A 307 2.79 15.64 4.35
N ARG A 308 2.88 15.15 5.57
CA ARG A 308 4.04 15.33 6.44
C ARG A 308 5.23 14.56 5.87
N VAL A 309 6.39 15.22 5.83
CA VAL A 309 7.66 14.59 5.44
C VAL A 309 8.59 14.63 6.66
N HIS A 310 8.83 13.47 7.27
CA HIS A 310 9.71 13.34 8.43
C HIS A 310 11.17 13.50 8.00
N ILE A 311 11.89 14.43 8.62
CA ILE A 311 13.33 14.59 8.41
C ILE A 311 14.07 13.81 9.48
N ILE A 312 14.80 12.77 9.09
CA ILE A 312 15.43 11.82 10.00
C ILE A 312 16.94 11.82 9.74
N ARG A 313 17.74 12.06 10.78
CA ARG A 313 19.19 11.88 10.71
C ARG A 313 19.58 10.53 11.28
N SER A 314 20.31 9.75 10.49
CA SER A 314 20.92 8.49 10.92
C SER A 314 22.13 8.74 11.81
N ASP A 315 22.59 7.73 12.55
CA ASP A 315 23.83 7.78 13.33
C ASP A 315 25.10 7.60 12.45
N LYS A 316 24.91 7.31 11.15
CA LYS A 316 25.95 7.12 10.14
C LYS A 316 26.40 8.45 9.53
N THR A 317 27.68 8.53 9.21
CA THR A 317 28.29 9.65 8.47
C THR A 317 27.95 9.56 6.98
N LEU A 318 28.12 10.68 6.28
CA LEU A 318 27.96 10.79 4.84
C LEU A 318 28.93 9.85 4.11
N ALA A 319 30.16 9.76 4.60
CA ALA A 319 31.17 8.85 4.06
C ALA A 319 30.79 7.37 4.21
N GLU A 320 30.17 6.98 5.33
CA GLU A 320 29.66 5.62 5.53
C GLU A 320 28.47 5.33 4.59
N ILE A 321 27.50 6.24 4.47
CA ILE A 321 26.34 6.06 3.58
C ILE A 321 26.76 5.99 2.11
N ARG A 322 27.74 6.80 1.70
CA ARG A 322 28.25 6.84 0.32
C ARG A 322 29.37 5.83 0.06
N HIS A 323 29.66 4.91 0.98
CA HIS A 323 30.72 3.95 0.77
C HIS A 323 30.43 3.01 -0.40
N LEU A 324 31.43 2.74 -1.26
CA LEU A 324 31.27 1.92 -2.47
C LEU A 324 30.82 0.48 -2.18
N ASP A 325 31.20 -0.08 -1.03
CA ASP A 325 30.75 -1.42 -0.60
C ASP A 325 29.26 -1.47 -0.22
N CYS A 326 28.61 -0.32 -0.02
CA CYS A 326 27.17 -0.23 0.25
C CYS A 326 26.36 0.11 -1.01
N ALA A 327 27.02 0.43 -2.13
CA ALA A 327 26.36 0.82 -3.36
C ALA A 327 25.74 -0.41 -4.04
N GLN A 328 24.40 -0.44 -4.14
CA GLN A 328 23.66 -1.57 -4.72
C GLN A 328 24.07 -1.87 -6.17
N GLN A 329 24.44 -0.84 -6.94
CA GLN A 329 24.84 -0.97 -8.34
C GLN A 329 26.27 -1.50 -8.53
N ASN A 330 27.07 -1.56 -7.47
CA ASN A 330 28.45 -2.05 -7.55
C ASN A 330 28.47 -3.59 -7.44
N ALA A 331 28.76 -4.30 -8.53
CA ALA A 331 28.81 -5.76 -8.55
C ALA A 331 29.86 -6.39 -7.59
N ASN A 332 30.87 -5.61 -7.18
CA ASN A 332 31.93 -6.06 -6.27
C ASN A 332 31.71 -5.65 -4.81
N ALA A 333 30.59 -4.98 -4.50
CA ALA A 333 30.29 -4.51 -3.16
C ALA A 333 30.09 -5.69 -2.19
N LYS A 334 30.69 -5.58 -1.00
CA LYS A 334 30.58 -6.59 0.05
C LYS A 334 29.29 -6.51 0.86
N ASP A 335 28.60 -5.36 0.83
CA ASP A 335 27.40 -5.08 1.61
C ASP A 335 26.34 -4.31 0.78
N GLN A 336 25.97 -4.86 -0.37
CA GLN A 336 24.98 -4.26 -1.30
C GLN A 336 23.61 -3.96 -0.66
N GLY A 337 23.30 -4.55 0.51
CA GLY A 337 22.06 -4.35 1.25
C GLY A 337 22.17 -3.44 2.48
N GLY A 338 23.37 -2.94 2.81
CA GLY A 338 23.65 -2.25 4.08
C GLY A 338 22.78 -1.00 4.32
N LEU A 339 22.43 -0.27 3.25
CA LEU A 339 21.57 0.91 3.32
C LEU A 339 20.17 0.61 3.86
N TYR A 340 19.63 -0.59 3.61
CA TYR A 340 18.34 -0.99 4.17
C TYR A 340 18.39 -1.13 5.69
N GLY A 341 19.44 -1.76 6.21
CA GLY A 341 19.67 -1.86 7.65
C GLY A 341 19.81 -0.50 8.32
N ILE A 342 20.60 0.40 7.73
CA ILE A 342 20.79 1.78 8.23
C ILE A 342 19.46 2.53 8.29
N ALA A 343 18.63 2.42 7.25
CA ALA A 343 17.31 3.06 7.23
C ALA A 343 16.38 2.48 8.31
N VAL A 344 16.29 1.16 8.41
CA VAL A 344 15.47 0.47 9.43
C VAL A 344 15.88 0.87 10.84
N GLU A 345 17.18 0.90 11.15
CA GLU A 345 17.69 1.31 12.47
C GLU A 345 17.29 2.75 12.83
N ALA A 346 17.48 3.69 11.89
CA ALA A 346 17.12 5.10 12.09
C ALA A 346 15.61 5.29 12.28
N LEU A 347 14.80 4.59 11.48
CA LEU A 347 13.34 4.62 11.58
C LEU A 347 12.82 4.00 12.87
N GLN A 348 13.38 2.86 13.30
CA GLN A 348 13.00 2.20 14.53
C GLN A 348 13.25 3.12 15.74
N LYS A 349 14.36 3.85 15.74
CA LYS A 349 14.69 4.85 16.77
C LYS A 349 13.75 6.07 16.74
N TYR A 350 13.39 6.54 15.55
CA TYR A 350 12.55 7.73 15.38
C TYR A 350 11.08 7.47 15.71
N PHE A 351 10.47 6.43 15.12
CA PHE A 351 9.06 6.10 15.32
C PHE A 351 8.81 5.35 16.62
N ASN A 352 9.80 4.58 17.10
CA ASN A 352 9.72 3.78 18.32
C ASN A 352 8.39 2.98 18.44
N PRO A 353 8.04 2.16 17.42
CA PRO A 353 6.75 1.48 17.38
C PRO A 353 6.61 0.48 18.53
N LEU A 354 5.41 0.42 19.11
CA LEU A 354 5.10 -0.53 20.17
C LEU A 354 5.03 -1.97 19.64
N PRO A 355 5.24 -3.01 20.48
CA PRO A 355 5.10 -4.39 20.05
C PRO A 355 3.75 -4.67 19.40
N GLY A 356 3.77 -5.15 18.16
CA GLY A 356 2.57 -5.43 17.35
C GLY A 356 2.02 -4.25 16.56
N GLN A 357 2.53 -3.03 16.77
CA GLN A 357 2.22 -1.87 15.95
C GLN A 357 2.93 -2.00 14.59
N LYS A 358 2.19 -1.74 13.51
CA LYS A 358 2.73 -1.72 12.16
C LYS A 358 2.88 -0.29 11.69
N GLU A 359 4.06 0.04 11.17
CA GLU A 359 4.38 1.34 10.60
C GLU A 359 4.76 1.16 9.13
N TYR A 360 4.23 2.02 8.26
CA TYR A 360 4.46 1.97 6.82
C TYR A 360 5.23 3.23 6.41
N VAL A 361 6.50 3.12 6.03
CA VAL A 361 7.37 4.28 5.76
C VAL A 361 8.08 4.19 4.41
N SER A 362 7.75 5.10 3.50
CA SER A 362 8.49 5.31 2.25
C SER A 362 9.61 6.33 2.48
N VAL A 363 10.85 5.95 2.16
CA VAL A 363 12.06 6.69 2.53
C VAL A 363 12.82 7.16 1.29
N LEU A 364 13.04 8.47 1.21
CA LEU A 364 14.00 9.06 0.31
C LEU A 364 15.37 9.19 1.01
N LEU A 365 16.38 8.51 0.49
CA LEU A 365 17.78 8.69 0.91
C LEU A 365 18.31 9.98 0.26
N LEU A 366 18.40 11.07 1.03
CA LEU A 366 18.74 12.38 0.46
C LEU A 366 20.18 12.42 -0.06
N ASP A 367 21.08 11.70 0.62
CA ASP A 367 22.51 11.76 0.39
C ASP A 367 22.99 10.89 -0.78
N SER A 368 22.09 10.41 -1.65
CA SER A 368 22.53 9.75 -2.89
C SER A 368 23.39 10.68 -3.73
N HIS A 369 24.43 10.13 -4.36
CA HIS A 369 25.42 10.91 -5.10
C HIS A 369 25.96 10.15 -6.30
N TRP A 370 26.05 10.83 -7.45
CA TRP A 370 26.68 10.33 -8.65
C TRP A 370 28.20 10.50 -8.56
N ASP A 371 28.92 9.40 -8.31
CA ASP A 371 30.38 9.42 -8.43
C ASP A 371 30.78 9.24 -9.89
N THR A 372 31.29 10.33 -10.48
CA THR A 372 31.76 10.35 -11.87
C THR A 372 32.99 9.47 -12.09
N SER A 373 33.77 9.22 -11.04
CA SER A 373 34.99 8.40 -11.10
C SER A 373 34.66 6.92 -11.26
N SER A 374 33.82 6.38 -10.36
CA SER A 374 33.38 4.98 -10.42
C SER A 374 32.20 4.75 -11.37
N LYS A 375 31.55 5.83 -11.84
CA LYS A 375 30.28 5.79 -12.60
C LYS A 375 29.21 4.99 -11.86
N THR A 376 29.07 5.26 -10.56
CA THR A 376 28.14 4.55 -9.68
C THR A 376 27.36 5.56 -8.84
N ILE A 377 26.09 5.26 -8.59
CA ILE A 377 25.27 6.03 -7.66
C ILE A 377 25.56 5.52 -6.24
N LEU A 378 26.26 6.33 -5.46
CA LEU A 378 26.56 6.10 -4.05
C LEU A 378 25.37 6.53 -3.18
N GLY A 379 25.21 5.95 -1.98
CA GLY A 379 24.13 6.32 -1.07
C GLY A 379 22.73 6.08 -1.64
N HIS A 380 22.60 5.18 -2.62
CA HIS A 380 21.35 4.77 -3.26
C HIS A 380 21.18 3.26 -3.14
N ALA A 381 19.98 2.87 -2.73
CA ALA A 381 19.43 1.54 -2.93
C ALA A 381 17.95 1.68 -3.27
N ALA A 382 17.44 0.75 -4.07
CA ALA A 382 16.02 0.53 -4.34
C ALA A 382 15.66 -0.83 -3.73
N LEU A 383 15.06 -0.81 -2.54
CA LEU A 383 14.69 -2.00 -1.78
C LEU A 383 13.43 -1.74 -0.96
N GLY A 384 12.53 -2.72 -0.91
CA GLY A 384 11.34 -2.69 -0.07
C GLY A 384 11.06 -4.01 0.63
N GLY A 385 10.37 -3.95 1.77
CA GLY A 385 10.05 -5.13 2.57
C GLY A 385 9.62 -4.78 3.98
N ASN A 386 9.88 -5.67 4.94
CA ASN A 386 9.58 -5.45 6.35
C ASN A 386 10.70 -5.91 7.29
N ALA A 387 10.77 -5.25 8.44
CA ALA A 387 11.63 -5.59 9.56
C ALA A 387 10.80 -5.51 10.86
N GLY A 388 10.25 -6.65 11.28
CA GLY A 388 9.32 -6.71 12.41
C GLY A 388 8.01 -6.00 12.09
N GLY A 389 7.65 -4.99 12.88
CA GLY A 389 6.47 -4.15 12.66
C GLY A 389 6.68 -3.03 11.63
N LEU A 390 7.91 -2.76 11.22
CA LEU A 390 8.23 -1.68 10.31
C LEU A 390 8.24 -2.18 8.86
N HIS A 391 7.36 -1.63 8.03
CA HIS A 391 7.29 -1.85 6.59
C HIS A 391 7.96 -0.68 5.88
N VAL A 392 9.03 -0.94 5.13
CA VAL A 392 9.92 0.11 4.59
C VAL A 392 10.18 -0.11 3.11
N GLY A 393 10.11 0.97 2.34
CA GLY A 393 10.65 1.07 0.98
C GLY A 393 11.64 2.23 0.93
N ILE A 394 12.84 2.01 0.41
CA ILE A 394 13.90 3.02 0.31
C ILE A 394 14.24 3.30 -1.15
N PHE A 395 14.48 4.57 -1.48
CA PHE A 395 14.95 4.97 -2.80
C PHE A 395 15.87 6.20 -2.71
N GLY A 396 16.77 6.37 -3.68
CA GLY A 396 17.78 7.43 -3.69
C GLY A 396 17.29 8.76 -4.28
N SER A 397 17.95 9.86 -3.90
CA SER A 397 17.64 11.21 -4.39
C SER A 397 18.26 11.55 -5.76
N HIS A 398 18.96 10.63 -6.42
CA HIS A 398 19.73 10.90 -7.64
C HIS A 398 18.90 11.39 -8.83
N CYS A 399 17.59 11.08 -8.86
CA CYS A 399 16.66 11.59 -9.88
C CYS A 399 15.88 12.85 -9.44
N LEU A 400 16.06 13.32 -8.19
CA LEU A 400 15.16 14.28 -7.55
C LEU A 400 15.15 15.64 -8.25
N GLN A 401 16.25 16.06 -8.90
CA GLN A 401 16.27 17.33 -9.64
C GLN A 401 15.17 17.44 -10.71
N SER A 402 14.76 16.30 -11.28
CA SER A 402 13.80 16.24 -12.38
C SER A 402 12.35 16.18 -11.91
N TYR A 403 12.10 16.06 -10.60
CA TYR A 403 10.74 15.94 -10.07
C TYR A 403 10.02 17.29 -10.09
N PRO A 404 8.69 17.31 -10.30
CA PRO A 404 7.89 18.51 -10.12
C PRO A 404 7.80 18.90 -8.63
N LYS A 405 7.75 20.20 -8.31
CA LYS A 405 7.54 20.66 -6.93
C LYS A 405 6.12 21.14 -6.63
N SER A 406 5.30 21.35 -7.66
CA SER A 406 3.89 21.78 -7.60
C SER A 406 3.11 21.23 -8.82
N PHE A 407 1.79 21.39 -8.84
CA PHE A 407 0.93 20.91 -9.94
C PHE A 407 1.32 21.48 -11.30
N GLU A 408 1.68 22.76 -11.35
CA GLU A 408 2.06 23.46 -12.58
C GLU A 408 3.31 22.88 -13.24
N GLU A 409 4.14 22.19 -12.46
CA GLU A 409 5.38 21.59 -12.94
C GLU A 409 5.23 20.14 -13.36
N VAL A 410 4.08 19.50 -13.13
CA VAL A 410 3.89 18.08 -13.48
C VAL A 410 4.05 17.84 -14.97
N VAL A 411 3.35 18.62 -15.81
CA VAL A 411 3.48 18.51 -17.26
C VAL A 411 4.88 18.91 -17.73
N PRO A 412 5.44 20.08 -17.33
CA PRO A 412 6.82 20.43 -17.67
C PRO A 412 7.85 19.37 -17.29
N ALA A 413 7.81 18.83 -16.08
CA ALA A 413 8.74 17.80 -15.61
C ALA A 413 8.65 16.53 -16.47
N PHE A 414 7.45 16.10 -16.82
CA PHE A 414 7.22 14.91 -17.65
C PHE A 414 7.36 15.12 -19.16
N THR A 415 7.74 16.33 -19.59
CA THR A 415 7.98 16.65 -21.02
C THR A 415 9.32 17.35 -21.26
N ASP A 416 10.14 17.53 -20.21
CA ASP A 416 11.45 18.18 -20.27
C ASP A 416 12.50 17.28 -20.95
N CYS A 417 12.76 17.56 -22.22
CA CYS A 417 13.76 16.88 -23.05
C CYS A 417 15.21 17.33 -22.78
N THR A 418 15.49 18.12 -21.73
CA THR A 418 16.87 18.51 -21.41
C THR A 418 17.74 17.26 -21.23
N PRO A 419 18.81 17.09 -22.04
CA PRO A 419 19.69 15.92 -21.96
C PRO A 419 20.37 15.79 -20.60
N THR A 420 20.55 14.56 -20.14
CA THR A 420 21.25 14.27 -18.88
C THR A 420 22.74 14.52 -19.01
N ASP A 421 23.28 15.44 -18.21
CA ASP A 421 24.72 15.72 -18.12
C ASP A 421 25.38 14.79 -17.09
N THR A 422 26.03 13.73 -17.61
CA THR A 422 26.69 12.72 -16.78
C THR A 422 27.97 13.19 -16.10
N ASN A 423 28.40 14.44 -16.32
CA ASN A 423 29.43 15.07 -15.52
C ASN A 423 28.90 15.53 -14.15
N CYS A 424 27.58 15.68 -14.01
CA CYS A 424 26.96 16.20 -12.80
C CYS A 424 26.02 15.17 -12.14
N VAL A 425 25.29 14.38 -12.94
CA VAL A 425 24.19 13.52 -12.47
C VAL A 425 24.12 12.18 -13.18
N ALA A 426 23.49 11.19 -12.56
CA ALA A 426 23.44 9.83 -13.12
C ALA A 426 22.43 9.69 -14.28
N ASN A 427 22.82 8.96 -15.34
CA ASN A 427 21.89 8.34 -16.29
C ASN A 427 21.56 6.93 -15.78
N ASP A 428 20.66 6.85 -14.81
CA ASP A 428 20.35 5.60 -14.12
C ASP A 428 19.86 4.51 -15.09
N CYS A 429 20.46 3.32 -14.98
CA CYS A 429 20.23 2.17 -15.85
C CYS A 429 20.39 2.43 -17.36
N ASN A 430 21.01 3.56 -17.77
CA ASN A 430 20.99 4.08 -19.15
C ASN A 430 19.59 4.37 -19.72
N ASP A 431 18.57 4.44 -18.87
CA ASP A 431 17.18 4.69 -19.26
C ASP A 431 16.75 6.14 -18.97
N ALA A 432 17.61 6.95 -18.32
CA ALA A 432 17.38 8.32 -17.89
C ALA A 432 18.16 9.35 -18.74
N GLY A 433 18.11 9.22 -20.08
CA GLY A 433 18.91 10.07 -20.99
C GLY A 433 18.42 11.52 -21.11
N SER A 434 17.22 11.82 -20.61
CA SER A 434 16.66 13.17 -20.50
C SER A 434 15.98 13.39 -19.15
N SER A 435 15.68 14.64 -18.83
CA SER A 435 15.10 15.03 -17.54
C SER A 435 13.75 14.36 -17.27
N TRP A 436 12.86 14.28 -18.26
CA TRP A 436 11.57 13.60 -18.07
C TRP A 436 11.70 12.08 -17.89
N GLU A 437 12.66 11.45 -18.56
CA GLU A 437 12.96 10.02 -18.39
C GLU A 437 13.51 9.75 -16.98
N ALA A 438 14.37 10.63 -16.46
CA ALA A 438 14.83 10.58 -15.07
C ALA A 438 13.69 10.78 -14.06
N ALA A 439 12.72 11.66 -14.34
CA ALA A 439 11.54 11.84 -13.49
C ALA A 439 10.69 10.56 -13.43
N ASN A 440 10.45 9.91 -14.57
CA ASN A 440 9.73 8.63 -14.63
C ASN A 440 10.42 7.53 -13.83
N ILE A 441 11.72 7.34 -14.05
CA ILE A 441 12.49 6.32 -13.35
C ILE A 441 12.47 6.58 -11.85
N GLY A 442 12.77 7.81 -11.42
CA GLY A 442 12.79 8.12 -10.01
C GLY A 442 11.41 7.96 -9.33
N ILE A 443 10.39 8.64 -9.84
CA ILE A 443 9.04 8.63 -9.23
C ILE A 443 8.45 7.22 -9.28
N GLY A 444 8.67 6.53 -10.40
CA GLY A 444 8.15 5.20 -10.68
C GLY A 444 8.83 4.07 -9.91
N ALA A 445 10.16 4.04 -9.90
CA ALA A 445 10.91 3.04 -9.15
C ALA A 445 10.71 3.22 -7.64
N HIS A 446 10.60 4.46 -7.14
CA HIS A 446 10.26 4.65 -5.72
C HIS A 446 8.82 4.20 -5.40
N LEU A 447 7.88 4.32 -6.35
CA LEU A 447 6.55 3.72 -6.21
C LEU A 447 6.60 2.18 -6.19
N HIS A 448 7.48 1.56 -6.98
CA HIS A 448 7.74 0.13 -6.96
C HIS A 448 8.22 -0.34 -5.56
N GLU A 449 9.20 0.35 -4.97
CA GLU A 449 9.65 0.03 -3.60
C GLU A 449 8.56 0.27 -2.54
N THR A 450 7.72 1.28 -2.77
CA THR A 450 6.52 1.52 -1.94
C THR A 450 5.49 0.38 -2.10
N GLY A 451 5.41 -0.25 -3.28
CA GLY A 451 4.63 -1.45 -3.51
C GLY A 451 5.13 -2.64 -2.68
N HIS A 452 6.44 -2.88 -2.65
CA HIS A 452 7.06 -3.89 -1.78
C HIS A 452 6.81 -3.64 -0.29
N LEU A 453 6.86 -2.38 0.15
CA LEU A 453 6.46 -1.98 1.51
C LEU A 453 5.02 -2.44 1.84
N PHE A 454 4.10 -2.36 0.88
CA PHE A 454 2.73 -2.86 1.03
C PHE A 454 2.59 -4.38 0.84
N GLY A 455 3.69 -5.10 0.66
CA GLY A 455 3.73 -6.56 0.55
C GLY A 455 3.47 -7.10 -0.86
N LEU A 456 3.60 -6.27 -1.89
CA LEU A 456 3.51 -6.73 -3.27
C LEU A 456 4.79 -7.48 -3.68
N PRO A 457 4.68 -8.65 -4.37
CA PRO A 457 5.80 -9.27 -5.05
C PRO A 457 6.06 -8.61 -6.41
N HIS A 458 7.15 -9.01 -7.09
CA HIS A 458 7.31 -8.72 -8.51
C HIS A 458 6.19 -9.38 -9.33
N GLN A 459 5.84 -8.74 -10.45
CA GLN A 459 4.83 -9.20 -11.40
C GLN A 459 5.42 -9.26 -12.81
N GLU A 460 4.70 -9.86 -13.75
CA GLU A 460 5.12 -9.93 -15.16
C GLU A 460 5.06 -8.57 -15.88
N ASN A 461 4.21 -7.65 -15.41
CA ASN A 461 4.02 -6.31 -15.97
C ASN A 461 3.59 -5.33 -14.85
N GLY A 462 3.44 -4.06 -15.24
CA GLY A 462 3.01 -2.97 -14.37
C GLY A 462 4.12 -2.39 -13.50
N VAL A 463 3.71 -1.63 -12.48
CA VAL A 463 4.64 -0.96 -11.56
C VAL A 463 5.57 -1.94 -10.84
N MET A 464 5.08 -3.13 -10.46
CA MET A 464 5.90 -4.19 -9.84
C MET A 464 6.81 -4.94 -10.82
N ALA A 465 6.80 -4.54 -12.09
CA ALA A 465 7.83 -4.84 -13.08
C ALA A 465 8.65 -3.56 -13.34
N ARG A 466 8.96 -3.24 -14.61
CA ARG A 466 9.69 -2.02 -15.00
C ARG A 466 8.84 -1.09 -15.86
N ASP A 467 7.52 -1.25 -15.86
CA ASP A 467 6.64 -0.47 -16.75
C ASP A 467 6.52 0.99 -16.31
N TYR A 468 6.97 1.32 -15.11
CA TYR A 468 6.99 2.68 -14.58
C TYR A 468 7.85 3.67 -15.41
N VAL A 469 8.64 3.18 -16.38
CA VAL A 469 9.31 4.01 -17.39
C VAL A 469 8.32 4.78 -18.29
N THR A 470 7.04 4.43 -18.29
CA THR A 470 5.95 5.16 -18.97
C THR A 470 4.94 5.79 -17.98
N LEU A 471 5.30 5.95 -16.70
CA LEU A 471 4.41 6.50 -15.67
C LEU A 471 3.87 7.91 -16.02
N ASN A 472 4.69 8.76 -16.64
CA ASN A 472 4.31 10.09 -17.16
C ASN A 472 3.00 10.07 -17.95
N ARG A 473 2.74 8.99 -18.69
CA ARG A 473 1.57 8.86 -19.57
C ARG A 473 0.26 8.95 -18.80
N SER A 474 0.21 8.60 -17.52
CA SER A 474 -0.99 8.80 -16.71
C SER A 474 -1.28 10.27 -16.38
N PHE A 475 -0.31 11.17 -16.55
CA PHE A 475 -0.42 12.59 -16.16
C PHE A 475 -0.36 13.57 -17.34
N ILE A 476 -0.01 13.11 -18.54
CA ILE A 476 0.12 13.94 -19.75
C ILE A 476 -0.75 13.42 -20.89
N SER A 477 -1.17 14.31 -21.78
CA SER A 477 -1.95 13.99 -22.98
C SER A 477 -1.09 13.74 -24.23
N ARG A 478 0.20 14.12 -24.18
CA ARG A 478 1.19 13.90 -25.24
C ARG A 478 2.57 13.67 -24.64
N GLU A 479 3.23 12.60 -25.07
CA GLU A 479 4.59 12.25 -24.70
C GLU A 479 5.63 12.97 -25.58
N ALA A 480 6.75 13.34 -24.98
CA ALA A 480 7.87 13.96 -25.66
C ALA A 480 8.80 12.92 -26.34
N TYR A 481 9.88 13.36 -26.99
CA TYR A 481 10.85 12.43 -27.57
C TYR A 481 11.53 11.60 -26.48
N SER A 482 11.57 10.27 -26.64
CA SER A 482 12.32 9.38 -25.73
C SER A 482 13.70 9.10 -26.28
N THR A 483 14.71 9.43 -25.49
CA THR A 483 16.11 9.12 -25.82
C THR A 483 16.41 7.64 -25.61
N ARG A 484 15.74 7.01 -24.64
CA ARG A 484 15.84 5.57 -24.32
C ARG A 484 15.42 4.69 -25.51
N THR A 485 14.26 4.93 -26.10
CA THR A 485 13.73 4.15 -27.23
C THR A 485 14.02 4.79 -28.59
N ARG A 486 14.56 6.00 -28.62
CA ARG A 486 14.82 6.81 -29.83
C ARG A 486 13.55 7.06 -30.66
N SER A 487 12.40 7.16 -30.02
CA SER A 487 11.11 7.35 -30.69
C SER A 487 10.57 8.77 -30.54
N LYS A 488 9.99 9.27 -31.63
CA LYS A 488 9.21 10.52 -31.66
C LYS A 488 7.91 10.26 -30.88
N GLY A 489 7.82 10.78 -29.65
CA GLY A 489 6.61 10.66 -28.82
C GLY A 489 5.35 11.17 -29.52
N GLY A 490 4.20 11.00 -28.88
CA GLY A 490 2.92 11.30 -29.50
C GLY A 490 1.77 11.43 -28.51
N PRO A 491 0.54 11.58 -29.03
CA PRO A 491 -0.68 11.51 -28.21
C PRO A 491 -0.67 10.25 -27.35
N VAL A 492 -1.12 10.38 -26.10
CA VAL A 492 -1.12 9.29 -25.14
C VAL A 492 -2.56 8.82 -24.92
N SER A 493 -2.84 7.57 -25.29
CA SER A 493 -4.09 6.91 -24.95
C SER A 493 -4.01 6.27 -23.55
N GLN A 494 -5.13 5.76 -23.06
CA GLN A 494 -5.15 5.04 -21.79
C GLN A 494 -4.39 3.71 -21.85
N ASP A 495 -4.40 3.04 -23.01
CA ASP A 495 -3.75 1.73 -23.20
C ASP A 495 -2.21 1.85 -23.23
N ASP A 496 -1.70 3.06 -23.45
CA ASP A 496 -0.26 3.34 -23.43
C ASP A 496 0.29 3.55 -22.00
N GLU A 497 -0.58 3.71 -21.00
CA GLU A 497 -0.21 4.06 -19.63
C GLU A 497 0.44 2.89 -18.87
N CYS A 498 1.31 3.23 -17.93
CA CYS A 498 1.69 2.29 -16.87
C CYS A 498 0.45 1.93 -16.02
N ALA A 499 0.41 0.72 -15.46
CA ALA A 499 -0.67 0.24 -14.63
C ALA A 499 -0.15 -0.52 -13.39
N TRP A 500 -1.00 -0.67 -12.39
CA TRP A 500 -0.83 -1.73 -11.39
C TRP A 500 -1.29 -3.06 -12.00
N HIS A 501 -0.56 -4.14 -11.75
CA HIS A 501 -1.02 -5.46 -12.20
C HIS A 501 -2.35 -5.81 -11.51
N ARG A 502 -3.16 -6.67 -12.12
CA ARG A 502 -4.47 -7.06 -11.58
C ARG A 502 -4.34 -7.66 -10.17
N LEU A 503 -3.34 -8.52 -9.96
CA LEU A 503 -3.05 -9.12 -8.65
C LEU A 503 -2.66 -8.07 -7.60
N ASP A 504 -1.93 -7.02 -7.99
CA ASP A 504 -1.56 -5.92 -7.08
C ASP A 504 -2.81 -5.17 -6.63
N CYS A 505 -3.73 -4.89 -7.56
CA CYS A 505 -5.00 -4.25 -7.25
C CYS A 505 -5.86 -5.11 -6.31
N LEU A 506 -5.88 -6.43 -6.50
CA LEU A 506 -6.59 -7.36 -5.61
C LEU A 506 -5.97 -7.40 -4.21
N HIS A 507 -4.64 -7.34 -4.10
CA HIS A 507 -3.94 -7.25 -2.83
C HIS A 507 -4.24 -5.93 -2.11
N PHE A 508 -4.23 -4.80 -2.82
CA PHE A 508 -4.62 -3.51 -2.25
C PHE A 508 -6.05 -3.52 -1.71
N ARG A 509 -7.00 -4.21 -2.37
CA ARG A 509 -8.38 -4.29 -1.88
C ARG A 509 -8.49 -4.86 -0.46
N SER A 510 -7.63 -5.82 -0.08
CA SER A 510 -7.64 -6.42 1.28
C SER A 510 -6.62 -5.77 2.24
N HIS A 511 -5.76 -4.88 1.75
CA HIS A 511 -4.72 -4.25 2.56
C HIS A 511 -5.29 -3.16 3.50
N PRO A 512 -4.91 -3.10 4.80
CA PRO A 512 -5.44 -2.15 5.77
C PRO A 512 -5.33 -0.67 5.36
N CYS A 513 -4.23 -0.26 4.72
CA CYS A 513 -4.01 1.12 4.26
C CYS A 513 -4.94 1.58 3.14
N PHE A 514 -5.62 0.66 2.44
CA PHE A 514 -6.44 0.93 1.25
C PHE A 514 -7.95 0.78 1.50
N ARG A 515 -8.32 0.58 2.77
CA ARG A 515 -9.71 0.43 3.17
C ARG A 515 -10.49 1.72 2.98
N LEU A 516 -11.73 1.55 2.53
CA LEU A 516 -12.71 2.62 2.45
C LEU A 516 -13.57 2.68 3.71
N PRO A 517 -14.12 3.85 4.07
CA PRO A 517 -15.02 4.00 5.22
C PRO A 517 -16.26 3.09 5.16
N ASN A 518 -16.71 2.72 3.97
CA ASN A 518 -17.89 1.86 3.76
C ASN A 518 -17.55 0.36 3.68
N ASP A 519 -16.30 -0.05 3.87
CA ASP A 519 -15.94 -1.46 3.91
C ASP A 519 -16.44 -2.14 5.18
N PRO A 520 -16.89 -3.41 5.09
CA PRO A 520 -17.29 -4.17 6.27
C PRO A 520 -16.10 -4.35 7.23
N PRO A 521 -16.30 -4.33 8.56
CA PRO A 521 -15.25 -4.64 9.52
C PRO A 521 -14.57 -5.97 9.18
N GLN A 522 -13.24 -6.00 9.25
CA GLN A 522 -12.47 -7.19 8.90
C GLN A 522 -12.38 -8.10 10.11
N SER A 523 -12.61 -9.40 9.89
CA SER A 523 -12.33 -10.40 10.91
C SER A 523 -10.84 -10.38 11.24
N PRO A 524 -10.43 -10.46 12.51
CA PRO A 524 -9.03 -10.59 12.88
C PRO A 524 -8.43 -11.95 12.47
N ASP A 525 -9.29 -12.91 12.07
CA ASP A 525 -8.87 -14.20 11.54
C ASP A 525 -8.55 -14.08 10.04
N ASP A 526 -7.26 -14.02 9.72
CA ASP A 526 -6.74 -13.98 8.36
C ASP A 526 -6.45 -15.38 7.79
N SER A 527 -6.66 -16.43 8.57
CA SER A 527 -6.17 -17.76 8.26
C SER A 527 -6.81 -18.38 7.01
N VAL A 528 -5.99 -19.15 6.29
CA VAL A 528 -6.38 -19.88 5.08
C VAL A 528 -5.94 -21.33 5.24
N HIS A 529 -6.84 -22.25 4.93
CA HIS A 529 -6.62 -23.69 5.12
C HIS A 529 -6.92 -24.44 3.83
N ALA A 530 -6.12 -25.45 3.53
CA ALA A 530 -6.37 -26.36 2.43
C ALA A 530 -6.22 -27.81 2.90
N TRP A 531 -7.13 -28.67 2.45
CA TRP A 531 -7.08 -30.11 2.71
C TRP A 531 -7.61 -30.89 1.52
N PRO A 532 -7.09 -32.11 1.30
CA PRO A 532 -7.61 -32.98 0.26
C PRO A 532 -9.02 -33.47 0.62
N VAL A 533 -9.84 -33.68 -0.41
CA VAL A 533 -11.18 -34.26 -0.33
C VAL A 533 -11.33 -35.40 -1.34
N GLU A 534 -12.43 -36.15 -1.24
CA GLU A 534 -12.72 -37.28 -2.13
C GLU A 534 -12.73 -36.85 -3.61
N GLY A 535 -12.35 -37.76 -4.51
CA GLY A 535 -12.17 -37.47 -5.94
C GLY A 535 -10.82 -36.84 -6.29
N GLY A 536 -9.92 -36.65 -5.31
CA GLY A 536 -8.61 -36.06 -5.56
C GLY A 536 -8.67 -34.56 -5.81
N ASN A 537 -9.60 -33.88 -5.15
CA ASN A 537 -9.71 -32.43 -5.15
C ASN A 537 -9.15 -31.87 -3.85
N VAL A 538 -8.92 -30.56 -3.79
CA VAL A 538 -8.48 -29.87 -2.58
C VAL A 538 -9.52 -28.82 -2.22
N MET A 539 -10.08 -28.89 -1.01
CA MET A 539 -10.95 -27.85 -0.49
C MET A 539 -10.09 -26.79 0.19
N VAL A 540 -10.31 -25.52 -0.16
CA VAL A 540 -9.69 -24.38 0.49
C VAL A 540 -10.73 -23.56 1.22
N THR A 541 -10.43 -23.14 2.44
CA THR A 541 -11.35 -22.36 3.27
C THR A 541 -10.66 -21.18 3.94
N ALA A 542 -11.40 -20.09 4.10
CA ALA A 542 -10.96 -18.91 4.83
C ALA A 542 -12.16 -18.24 5.53
N ALA A 543 -12.00 -17.87 6.80
CA ALA A 543 -13.06 -17.24 7.59
C ALA A 543 -13.56 -15.92 6.95
N THR A 544 -12.64 -15.15 6.37
CA THR A 544 -12.93 -13.89 5.68
C THR A 544 -13.41 -14.07 4.23
N GLY A 545 -13.42 -15.30 3.73
CA GLY A 545 -13.54 -15.55 2.30
C GLY A 545 -12.21 -15.55 1.57
N ILE A 546 -12.20 -16.25 0.46
CA ILE A 546 -11.07 -16.36 -0.46
C ILE A 546 -11.20 -15.23 -1.48
N SER A 547 -10.10 -14.53 -1.74
CA SER A 547 -10.05 -13.43 -2.71
C SER A 547 -9.64 -13.94 -4.08
N TYR A 548 -8.52 -14.66 -4.15
CA TYR A 548 -7.98 -15.21 -5.38
C TYR A 548 -6.96 -16.32 -5.10
N VAL A 549 -6.69 -17.13 -6.13
CA VAL A 549 -5.70 -18.21 -6.11
C VAL A 549 -4.73 -17.99 -7.27
N GLU A 550 -3.46 -17.78 -6.95
CA GLU A 550 -2.35 -17.73 -7.91
C GLU A 550 -1.92 -19.16 -8.26
N ILE A 551 -1.62 -19.40 -9.54
CA ILE A 551 -1.23 -20.69 -10.09
C ILE A 551 0.15 -20.55 -10.74
N PHE A 552 1.11 -21.34 -10.25
CA PHE A 552 2.47 -21.37 -10.73
C PHE A 552 2.77 -22.73 -11.35
N GLY A 553 3.15 -22.72 -12.63
CA GLY A 553 3.73 -23.87 -13.30
C GLY A 553 5.17 -24.13 -12.86
N GLU A 554 5.71 -25.26 -13.29
CA GLU A 554 7.10 -25.62 -13.00
C GLU A 554 8.07 -24.62 -13.66
N GLY A 555 8.93 -24.02 -12.84
CA GLY A 555 9.92 -23.03 -13.27
C GLY A 555 9.42 -21.58 -13.30
N ASP A 556 8.15 -21.32 -12.97
CA ASP A 556 7.61 -19.96 -12.86
C ASP A 556 8.26 -19.22 -11.67
N ASP A 557 8.76 -18.01 -11.91
CA ASP A 557 9.23 -17.08 -10.89
C ASP A 557 8.18 -15.99 -10.55
N VAL A 558 7.28 -15.70 -11.50
CA VAL A 558 6.13 -14.80 -11.33
C VAL A 558 4.82 -15.52 -11.70
N CYS A 559 3.69 -14.98 -11.25
CA CYS A 559 2.37 -15.57 -11.51
C CYS A 559 1.83 -15.12 -12.88
N HIS A 560 1.54 -16.07 -13.76
CA HIS A 560 0.93 -15.81 -15.08
C HIS A 560 -0.55 -16.19 -15.17
N SER A 561 -1.09 -16.90 -14.18
CA SER A 561 -2.46 -17.42 -14.22
C SER A 561 -3.06 -17.47 -12.82
N TRP A 562 -4.31 -17.02 -12.69
CA TRP A 562 -5.01 -16.98 -11.41
C TRP A 562 -6.52 -17.20 -11.55
N ILE A 563 -7.18 -17.40 -10.42
CA ILE A 563 -8.64 -17.48 -10.29
C ILE A 563 -9.09 -16.41 -9.29
N GLU A 564 -10.00 -15.54 -9.70
CA GLU A 564 -10.58 -14.50 -8.83
C GLU A 564 -11.91 -14.98 -8.23
N TYR A 565 -12.09 -14.78 -6.92
CA TYR A 565 -13.32 -15.08 -6.16
C TYR A 565 -13.92 -13.80 -5.59
N LEU A 566 -14.18 -12.82 -6.45
CA LEU A 566 -14.74 -11.53 -6.05
C LEU A 566 -16.23 -11.66 -5.74
N ALA A 567 -16.66 -11.09 -4.62
CA ALA A 567 -18.06 -10.83 -4.33
C ALA A 567 -18.53 -9.61 -5.16
N GLU A 568 -18.73 -9.79 -6.47
CA GLU A 568 -19.31 -8.75 -7.32
C GLU A 568 -20.85 -8.83 -7.32
N ASN A 569 -21.51 -7.67 -7.41
CA ASN A 569 -22.96 -7.53 -7.65
C ASN A 569 -23.89 -8.31 -6.70
N GLY A 570 -23.59 -8.34 -5.40
CA GLY A 570 -24.42 -9.03 -4.41
C GLY A 570 -24.21 -10.55 -4.36
N GLY A 571 -23.19 -11.07 -5.04
CA GLY A 571 -22.73 -12.44 -4.87
C GLY A 571 -22.22 -12.71 -3.44
N SER A 572 -22.38 -13.94 -2.97
CA SER A 572 -21.91 -14.35 -1.65
C SER A 572 -20.38 -14.48 -1.63
N ILE A 573 -19.78 -14.01 -0.54
CA ILE A 573 -18.36 -14.21 -0.25
C ILE A 573 -18.07 -15.72 -0.19
N GLN A 574 -17.19 -16.19 -1.07
CA GLN A 574 -16.80 -17.60 -1.13
C GLN A 574 -15.84 -17.93 0.01
N ARG A 575 -16.37 -18.48 1.10
CA ARG A 575 -15.56 -18.93 2.26
C ARG A 575 -14.93 -20.29 2.08
N GLN A 576 -15.43 -21.05 1.11
CA GLN A 576 -14.95 -22.38 0.78
C GLN A 576 -14.95 -22.50 -0.75
N VAL A 577 -13.84 -22.97 -1.33
CA VAL A 577 -13.72 -23.24 -2.76
C VAL A 577 -13.09 -24.60 -2.96
N LEU A 578 -13.62 -25.36 -3.91
CA LEU A 578 -13.07 -26.64 -4.33
C LEU A 578 -12.10 -26.40 -5.49
N LEU A 579 -10.88 -26.91 -5.37
CA LEU A 579 -9.84 -26.82 -6.39
C LEU A 579 -9.64 -28.18 -7.06
N GLU A 580 -9.81 -28.21 -8.36
CA GLU A 580 -9.68 -29.42 -9.19
C GLU A 580 -8.38 -29.37 -10.01
N ASP A 581 -7.59 -30.46 -9.96
CA ASP A 581 -6.28 -30.52 -10.64
C ASP A 581 -6.40 -30.27 -12.16
N GLN A 582 -7.47 -30.79 -12.78
CA GLN A 582 -7.70 -30.63 -14.21
C GLN A 582 -7.99 -29.16 -14.59
N GLU A 583 -8.80 -28.45 -13.80
CA GLU A 583 -9.10 -27.03 -14.05
C GLU A 583 -7.86 -26.16 -13.89
N LEU A 584 -7.09 -26.39 -12.81
CA LEU A 584 -5.86 -25.64 -12.55
C LEU A 584 -4.83 -25.83 -13.66
N ARG A 585 -4.63 -27.08 -14.13
CA ARG A 585 -3.71 -27.37 -15.24
C ARG A 585 -4.20 -26.80 -16.57
N ALA A 586 -5.52 -26.77 -16.82
CA ALA A 586 -6.06 -26.23 -18.06
C ALA A 586 -5.74 -24.72 -18.24
N ARG A 587 -5.56 -23.99 -17.13
CA ARG A 587 -5.18 -22.57 -17.14
C ARG A 587 -3.70 -22.32 -17.47
N LEU A 588 -2.84 -23.32 -17.28
CA LEU A 588 -1.43 -23.21 -17.63
C LEU A 588 -1.19 -23.44 -19.13
N PRO A 589 -0.11 -22.87 -19.70
CA PRO A 589 0.38 -23.20 -21.04
C PRO A 589 0.62 -24.71 -21.24
N GLU A 590 0.40 -25.21 -22.45
CA GLU A 590 0.39 -26.66 -22.75
C GLU A 590 1.66 -27.40 -22.33
N ASP A 591 2.82 -26.75 -22.49
CA ASP A 591 4.15 -27.24 -22.12
C ASP A 591 4.34 -27.38 -20.60
N ARG A 592 3.62 -26.57 -19.79
CA ARG A 592 3.74 -26.57 -18.32
C ARG A 592 2.67 -27.41 -17.62
N ARG A 593 1.64 -27.89 -18.33
CA ARG A 593 0.52 -28.64 -17.74
C ARG A 593 0.91 -29.96 -17.07
N LYS A 594 2.07 -30.55 -17.40
CA LYS A 594 2.52 -31.83 -16.85
C LYS A 594 3.48 -31.69 -15.66
N GLY A 595 4.00 -30.49 -15.41
CA GLY A 595 4.99 -30.23 -14.38
C GLY A 595 4.41 -30.18 -12.96
N ASN A 596 5.29 -29.87 -12.01
CA ASN A 596 4.87 -29.55 -10.63
C ASN A 596 3.98 -28.30 -10.62
N LEU A 597 2.98 -28.31 -9.73
CA LEU A 597 2.00 -27.23 -9.60
C LEU A 597 2.10 -26.64 -8.19
N LYS A 598 2.44 -25.35 -8.13
CA LYS A 598 2.44 -24.58 -6.90
C LYS A 598 1.27 -23.61 -6.91
N LEU A 599 0.58 -23.48 -5.77
CA LEU A 599 -0.52 -22.54 -5.59
C LEU A 599 -0.20 -21.56 -4.46
N ARG A 600 -0.73 -20.34 -4.58
CA ARG A 600 -0.80 -19.39 -3.47
C ARG A 600 -2.23 -18.86 -3.34
N VAL A 601 -2.85 -19.14 -2.21
CA VAL A 601 -4.23 -18.73 -1.93
C VAL A 601 -4.26 -17.50 -1.05
N LYS A 602 -5.04 -16.49 -1.43
CA LYS A 602 -5.19 -15.23 -0.70
C LYS A 602 -6.60 -15.05 -0.16
N SER A 603 -6.73 -14.57 1.08
CA SER A 603 -8.02 -14.28 1.71
C SER A 603 -8.37 -12.80 1.69
N ASN A 604 -9.66 -12.49 1.82
CA ASN A 604 -10.11 -11.10 1.97
C ASN A 604 -9.63 -10.48 3.29
N GLY A 605 -9.15 -11.32 4.22
CA GLY A 605 -8.54 -10.93 5.49
C GLY A 605 -7.06 -10.56 5.37
N GLY A 606 -6.46 -10.65 4.18
CA GLY A 606 -5.04 -10.37 3.97
C GLY A 606 -4.11 -11.55 4.27
N GLY A 607 -4.65 -12.72 4.62
CA GLY A 607 -3.85 -13.92 4.85
C GLY A 607 -3.53 -14.67 3.56
N SER A 608 -2.56 -15.57 3.67
CA SER A 608 -1.97 -16.28 2.54
C SER A 608 -1.66 -17.73 2.90
N LEU A 609 -1.87 -18.66 1.97
CA LEU A 609 -1.44 -20.06 2.08
C LEU A 609 -0.71 -20.49 0.81
N ASP A 610 0.57 -20.83 0.96
CA ASP A 610 1.38 -21.41 -0.12
C ASP A 610 1.28 -22.95 -0.09
N ILE A 611 1.00 -23.55 -1.24
CA ILE A 611 0.98 -25.00 -1.47
C ILE A 611 2.06 -25.29 -2.53
N ASP A 612 3.25 -25.71 -2.09
CA ASP A 612 4.41 -25.87 -2.97
C ASP A 612 4.33 -27.07 -3.93
N ASP A 613 3.53 -28.09 -3.58
CA ASP A 613 3.27 -29.26 -4.39
C ASP A 613 1.81 -29.68 -4.21
N PHE A 614 0.98 -29.28 -5.17
CA PHE A 614 -0.46 -29.56 -5.15
C PHE A 614 -0.75 -31.06 -5.24
N LYS A 615 0.05 -31.82 -5.99
CA LYS A 615 -0.12 -33.26 -6.15
C LYS A 615 0.14 -33.98 -4.83
N ARG A 616 1.23 -33.62 -4.14
CA ARG A 616 1.55 -34.18 -2.82
C ARG A 616 0.48 -33.89 -1.79
N LEU A 617 -0.10 -32.68 -1.77
CA LEU A 617 -1.21 -32.37 -0.88
C LEU A 617 -2.45 -33.21 -1.22
N LYS A 618 -2.83 -33.27 -2.50
CA LYS A 618 -3.95 -34.08 -3.00
C LYS A 618 -3.84 -35.57 -2.61
N GLU A 619 -2.64 -36.12 -2.70
CA GLU A 619 -2.34 -37.53 -2.40
C GLU A 619 -2.10 -37.80 -0.90
N SER A 620 -2.11 -36.77 -0.06
CA SER A 620 -1.86 -36.90 1.37
C SER A 620 -3.06 -37.50 2.10
N ASN A 621 -3.17 -38.82 2.03
CA ASN A 621 -4.19 -39.61 2.69
C ASN A 621 -3.59 -40.65 3.63
N LEU A 622 -4.38 -41.06 4.61
CA LEU A 622 -4.07 -42.11 5.56
C LEU A 622 -5.25 -43.07 5.59
N ARG A 623 -5.01 -44.34 5.24
CA ARG A 623 -6.02 -45.39 5.42
C ARG A 623 -6.21 -45.63 6.92
N LEU A 624 -7.42 -45.39 7.43
CA LEU A 624 -7.72 -45.66 8.83
C LEU A 624 -7.86 -47.17 9.05
N PRO A 625 -7.45 -47.70 10.21
CA PRO A 625 -7.69 -49.09 10.58
C PRO A 625 -9.19 -49.39 10.57
N ASN A 626 -9.59 -50.50 9.93
CA ASN A 626 -11.00 -50.91 9.84
C ASN A 626 -11.55 -51.19 11.24
N LEU A 627 -12.55 -50.41 11.69
CA LEU A 627 -13.39 -50.77 12.83
C LEU A 627 -14.55 -51.70 12.43
N VAL A 628 -14.85 -51.79 11.12
CA VAL A 628 -15.86 -52.68 10.53
C VAL A 628 -15.27 -53.27 9.23
N PRO A 629 -15.28 -54.60 9.04
CA PRO A 629 -14.82 -55.23 7.80
C PRO A 629 -15.63 -54.75 6.58
N GLY A 630 -14.96 -54.25 5.54
CA GLY A 630 -15.59 -53.83 4.27
C GLY A 630 -15.85 -52.32 4.10
N LEU A 631 -15.65 -51.50 5.14
CA LEU A 631 -15.80 -50.04 5.10
C LEU A 631 -14.46 -49.36 5.44
N GLY A 632 -13.50 -49.44 4.53
CA GLY A 632 -12.24 -48.70 4.65
C GLY A 632 -12.51 -47.20 4.58
N LYS A 633 -12.31 -46.48 5.69
CA LYS A 633 -12.40 -45.01 5.72
C LYS A 633 -11.03 -44.39 5.48
N MET A 634 -10.99 -43.36 4.64
CA MET A 634 -9.79 -42.56 4.37
C MET A 634 -9.78 -41.34 5.29
N ALA A 635 -8.65 -41.06 5.93
CA ALA A 635 -8.34 -39.77 6.51
C ALA A 635 -7.45 -38.99 5.54
N TYR A 636 -7.49 -37.66 5.65
CA TYR A 636 -6.80 -36.73 4.79
C TYR A 636 -5.86 -35.90 5.65
N ARG A 637 -4.62 -35.69 5.24
CA ARG A 637 -3.67 -34.88 6.00
C ARG A 637 -3.70 -33.44 5.48
N GLY A 638 -3.72 -32.48 6.40
CA GLY A 638 -3.51 -31.08 6.04
C GLY A 638 -2.06 -30.79 5.63
N LYS A 639 -1.76 -29.52 5.33
CA LYS A 639 -0.39 -29.06 5.13
C LYS A 639 0.46 -29.34 6.38
N MET A 640 1.64 -29.91 6.19
CA MET A 640 2.62 -30.14 7.27
C MET A 640 3.06 -28.81 7.90
N LEU A 641 3.08 -28.75 9.23
CA LEU A 641 3.64 -27.63 9.98
C LEU A 641 4.98 -27.98 10.61
N GLY A 642 5.85 -26.98 10.68
CA GLY A 642 7.20 -27.17 11.15
C GLY A 642 8.11 -27.85 10.11
N HIS A 643 9.39 -27.97 10.44
CA HIS A 643 10.36 -28.64 9.57
C HIS A 643 10.63 -30.09 10.00
N SER A 644 10.28 -30.47 11.24
CA SER A 644 10.48 -31.83 11.79
C SER A 644 11.95 -32.32 11.71
N GLN A 645 12.91 -31.40 11.89
CA GLN A 645 14.35 -31.66 11.74
C GLN A 645 15.11 -31.83 13.08
N MET A 646 14.42 -32.08 14.20
CA MET A 646 15.12 -32.33 15.47
C MET A 646 15.72 -33.73 15.50
N GLU A 647 16.90 -33.85 16.10
CA GLU A 647 17.53 -35.13 16.41
C GLU A 647 16.56 -35.97 17.27
N ASP A 648 16.43 -37.26 16.96
CA ASP A 648 15.48 -38.20 17.59
C ASP A 648 13.97 -37.89 17.41
N SER A 649 13.59 -37.11 16.40
CA SER A 649 12.16 -36.95 16.05
C SER A 649 11.57 -38.28 15.57
N GLN A 650 10.47 -38.71 16.18
CA GLN A 650 9.72 -39.90 15.77
C GLN A 650 8.36 -39.48 15.21
N PRO A 651 7.96 -39.97 14.02
CA PRO A 651 6.61 -39.72 13.51
C PRO A 651 5.58 -40.41 14.39
N GLN A 652 4.54 -39.67 14.80
CA GLN A 652 3.45 -40.19 15.60
C GLN A 652 2.11 -39.78 14.99
N ASP A 653 1.27 -40.77 14.70
CA ASP A 653 -0.13 -40.55 14.34
C ASP A 653 -1.01 -40.91 15.55
N ILE A 654 -1.95 -40.04 15.92
CA ILE A 654 -3.00 -40.38 16.89
C ILE A 654 -4.33 -40.46 16.18
N ILE A 655 -4.91 -41.65 16.24
CA ILE A 655 -6.27 -41.90 15.81
C ILE A 655 -7.12 -42.00 17.09
N PHE A 656 -8.11 -41.13 17.21
CA PHE A 656 -9.04 -41.11 18.34
C PHE A 656 -9.85 -42.40 18.36
N ASN A 657 -9.43 -43.40 19.14
CA ASN A 657 -9.95 -44.77 19.01
C ASN A 657 -11.37 -44.96 19.56
N SER A 658 -11.90 -43.96 20.26
CA SER A 658 -13.13 -44.07 21.03
C SER A 658 -14.31 -43.31 20.40
N ALA A 659 -15.51 -43.90 20.47
CA ALA A 659 -16.77 -43.17 20.29
C ALA A 659 -17.14 -42.35 21.55
N LEU A 660 -16.37 -42.50 22.63
CA LEU A 660 -16.56 -41.78 23.89
C LEU A 660 -16.14 -40.32 23.78
N ARG A 661 -16.79 -39.48 24.57
CA ARG A 661 -16.61 -38.03 24.53
C ARG A 661 -15.31 -37.65 25.23
N LEU A 662 -14.52 -36.80 24.57
CA LEU A 662 -13.32 -36.21 25.13
C LEU A 662 -13.70 -35.26 26.28
N PHE A 663 -13.16 -35.49 27.47
CA PHE A 663 -13.48 -34.72 28.69
C PHE A 663 -12.43 -33.68 29.01
N LYS A 664 -11.14 -34.02 28.85
CA LYS A 664 -10.04 -33.17 29.26
C LYS A 664 -8.84 -33.34 28.34
N ILE A 665 -8.11 -32.26 28.12
CA ILE A 665 -6.81 -32.27 27.45
C ILE A 665 -5.78 -31.73 28.43
N ILE A 666 -4.64 -32.42 28.54
CA ILE A 666 -3.48 -31.97 29.32
C ILE A 666 -2.40 -31.54 28.32
N PHE A 667 -1.88 -30.33 28.44
CA PHE A 667 -0.84 -29.77 27.60
C PHE A 667 0.49 -29.79 28.36
N TYR A 668 1.48 -30.44 27.77
CA TYR A 668 2.86 -30.47 28.23
C TYR A 668 3.66 -29.47 27.41
N HIS A 669 4.19 -28.45 28.08
CA HIS A 669 4.88 -27.34 27.42
C HIS A 669 5.84 -26.64 28.38
N GLY A 670 6.84 -25.96 27.81
CA GLY A 670 7.83 -25.16 28.52
C GLY A 670 8.38 -24.05 27.61
N PHE A 671 9.63 -24.21 27.14
CA PHE A 671 10.19 -23.30 26.13
C PHE A 671 9.48 -23.40 24.76
N ALA A 672 8.89 -24.56 24.47
CA ALA A 672 8.04 -24.81 23.29
C ALA A 672 6.94 -25.81 23.69
N PHE A 673 6.16 -26.26 22.72
CA PHE A 673 5.17 -27.31 22.93
C PHE A 673 5.84 -28.70 22.92
N ASP A 674 5.64 -29.50 23.98
CA ASP A 674 6.26 -30.82 24.13
C ASP A 674 5.31 -31.97 23.79
N GLY A 675 4.03 -31.84 24.13
CA GLY A 675 3.02 -32.86 23.90
C GLY A 675 1.66 -32.53 24.49
N MET A 676 0.65 -33.34 24.18
CA MET A 676 -0.67 -33.25 24.81
C MET A 676 -1.27 -34.63 25.05
N GLU A 677 -2.08 -34.76 26.09
CA GLU A 677 -2.74 -36.00 26.46
C GLU A 677 -4.25 -35.81 26.51
N PHE A 678 -4.95 -36.58 25.68
CA PHE A 678 -6.40 -36.62 25.58
C PHE A 678 -6.95 -37.60 26.62
N VAL A 679 -7.88 -37.14 27.46
CA VAL A 679 -8.55 -37.94 28.50
C VAL A 679 -10.04 -38.05 28.18
N TYR A 680 -10.53 -39.27 28.03
CA TYR A 680 -11.93 -39.55 27.72
C TYR A 680 -12.75 -39.80 28.99
N ASP A 681 -14.07 -39.83 28.83
CA ASP A 681 -15.05 -40.04 29.91
C ASP A 681 -14.81 -41.33 30.73
N ASP A 682 -14.24 -42.38 30.12
CA ASP A 682 -13.87 -43.64 30.78
C ASP A 682 -12.47 -43.62 31.43
N ASN A 683 -11.84 -42.44 31.54
CA ASN A 683 -10.46 -42.22 31.99
C ASN A 683 -9.37 -42.87 31.12
N THR A 684 -9.69 -43.42 29.94
CA THR A 684 -8.66 -43.81 28.98
C THR A 684 -7.91 -42.57 28.50
N ARG A 685 -6.64 -42.75 28.13
CA ARG A 685 -5.74 -41.65 27.76
C ARG A 685 -5.00 -41.94 26.47
N GLN A 686 -4.85 -40.92 25.63
CA GLN A 686 -4.01 -40.97 24.42
C GLN A 686 -3.00 -39.82 24.47
N LEU A 687 -1.71 -40.15 24.50
CA LEU A 687 -0.61 -39.18 24.57
C LEU A 687 -0.04 -38.90 23.17
N PHE A 688 0.06 -37.62 22.82
CA PHE A 688 0.76 -37.07 21.66
C PHE A 688 2.04 -36.37 22.10
N GLY A 689 3.18 -36.70 21.49
CA GLY A 689 4.46 -36.12 21.88
C GLY A 689 4.96 -36.66 23.23
N LYS A 690 5.54 -35.77 24.05
CA LYS A 690 6.19 -36.14 25.32
C LYS A 690 5.56 -35.39 26.49
N ARG A 691 5.67 -35.96 27.69
CA ARG A 691 5.35 -35.28 28.96
C ARG A 691 6.51 -34.39 29.40
N GLY A 692 6.88 -33.42 28.55
CA GLY A 692 7.99 -32.48 28.76
C GLY A 692 7.54 -31.14 29.34
N GLY A 693 8.51 -30.30 29.70
CA GLY A 693 8.26 -28.94 30.19
C GLY A 693 7.74 -28.89 31.63
N LYS A 694 6.63 -28.19 31.85
CA LYS A 694 5.99 -28.01 33.15
C LYS A 694 5.49 -29.35 33.72
N GLU A 695 5.87 -29.66 34.96
CA GLU A 695 5.42 -30.87 35.65
C GLU A 695 3.89 -30.92 35.79
N GLY A 696 3.29 -32.06 35.46
CA GLY A 696 1.83 -32.27 35.47
C GLY A 696 1.07 -31.65 34.29
N GLY A 697 1.69 -30.74 33.53
CA GLY A 697 1.07 -30.02 32.42
C GLY A 697 -0.04 -29.05 32.84
N ASP A 698 -0.61 -28.34 31.86
CA ASP A 698 -1.79 -27.49 32.04
C ASP A 698 -3.04 -28.14 31.47
N THR A 699 -4.17 -28.00 32.15
CA THR A 699 -5.41 -28.69 31.78
C THR A 699 -6.43 -27.78 31.12
N PHE A 700 -7.07 -28.27 30.07
CA PHE A 700 -8.26 -27.69 29.47
C PHE A 700 -9.41 -28.70 29.48
N GLU A 701 -10.47 -28.38 30.22
CA GLU A 701 -11.67 -29.22 30.31
C GLU A 701 -12.66 -28.90 29.19
N ILE A 702 -13.31 -29.91 28.63
CA ILE A 702 -14.36 -29.81 27.62
C ILE A 702 -15.70 -30.10 28.28
N ASP A 703 -16.69 -29.22 28.11
CA ASP A 703 -18.02 -29.36 28.68
C ASP A 703 -18.85 -30.41 27.90
N ILE A 704 -18.70 -31.67 28.32
CA ILE A 704 -19.41 -32.83 27.75
C ILE A 704 -20.92 -32.69 27.89
N HIS A 705 -21.41 -32.15 29.02
CA HIS A 705 -22.84 -32.04 29.30
C HIS A 705 -23.56 -31.10 28.33
N ARG A 706 -22.83 -30.10 27.82
CA ARG A 706 -23.32 -29.17 26.81
C ARG A 706 -22.92 -29.52 25.38
N GLY A 707 -22.38 -30.72 25.15
CA GLY A 707 -21.96 -31.19 23.83
C GLY A 707 -20.83 -30.36 23.22
N GLU A 708 -19.96 -29.76 24.05
CA GLU A 708 -18.77 -29.08 23.55
C GLU A 708 -17.82 -30.11 22.92
N TYR A 709 -17.26 -29.79 21.75
CA TYR A 709 -16.27 -30.62 21.07
C TYR A 709 -15.20 -29.74 20.42
N ILE A 710 -14.05 -30.32 20.11
CA ILE A 710 -12.96 -29.62 19.43
C ILE A 710 -13.36 -29.33 17.99
N THR A 711 -13.26 -28.06 17.60
CA THR A 711 -13.44 -27.59 16.21
C THR A 711 -12.14 -27.12 15.59
N GLY A 712 -11.03 -27.09 16.33
CA GLY A 712 -9.78 -26.61 15.76
C GLY A 712 -8.63 -26.55 16.72
N PHE A 713 -7.46 -26.29 16.14
CA PHE A 713 -6.26 -25.93 16.86
C PHE A 713 -5.66 -24.67 16.22
N SER A 714 -5.28 -23.67 17.00
CA SER A 714 -4.35 -22.64 16.55
C SER A 714 -2.95 -23.04 16.98
N VAL A 715 -2.06 -23.25 16.01
CA VAL A 715 -0.70 -23.75 16.19
C VAL A 715 0.28 -22.67 15.76
N ARG A 716 1.29 -22.39 16.56
CA ARG A 716 2.45 -21.60 16.15
C ARG A 716 3.60 -22.55 15.84
N ALA A 717 4.19 -22.44 14.65
CA ALA A 717 5.25 -23.36 14.23
C ALA A 717 6.37 -22.64 13.46
N GLY A 718 7.60 -23.04 13.77
CA GLY A 718 8.83 -22.64 13.08
C GLY A 718 9.58 -23.88 12.59
N ALA A 719 10.70 -24.21 13.24
CA ALA A 719 11.36 -25.49 13.02
C ALA A 719 10.59 -26.66 13.66
N TRP A 720 9.83 -26.38 14.72
CA TRP A 720 8.95 -27.27 15.47
C TRP A 720 7.67 -26.53 15.87
N ILE A 721 6.79 -27.17 16.64
CA ILE A 721 5.59 -26.51 17.20
C ILE A 721 6.00 -25.68 18.42
N ASP A 722 5.88 -24.37 18.32
CA ASP A 722 6.22 -23.44 19.39
C ASP A 722 5.09 -23.32 20.42
N ALA A 723 3.84 -23.23 19.96
CA ALA A 723 2.67 -23.14 20.84
C ALA A 723 1.41 -23.71 20.20
N ILE A 724 0.43 -24.09 21.03
CA ILE A 724 -0.89 -24.55 20.59
C ILE A 724 -2.03 -23.99 21.45
N GLN A 725 -3.16 -23.71 20.82
CA GLN A 725 -4.43 -23.32 21.41
C GLN A 725 -5.56 -24.19 20.84
N VAL A 726 -6.52 -24.58 21.65
CA VAL A 726 -7.71 -25.35 21.24
C VAL A 726 -8.87 -24.44 20.95
N LEU A 727 -9.61 -24.75 19.88
CA LEU A 727 -10.87 -24.12 19.50
C LEU A 727 -12.01 -25.11 19.69
N THR A 728 -13.12 -24.67 20.28
CA THR A 728 -14.28 -25.53 20.55
C THR A 728 -15.54 -25.08 19.82
N SER A 729 -16.51 -25.99 19.68
CA SER A 729 -17.79 -25.78 18.99
C SER A 729 -18.66 -24.69 19.60
N ARG A 730 -18.34 -24.25 20.81
CA ARG A 730 -19.03 -23.17 21.52
C ARG A 730 -18.34 -21.82 21.37
N GLY A 731 -17.34 -21.73 20.48
CA GLY A 731 -16.54 -20.53 20.27
C GLY A 731 -15.54 -20.25 21.39
N ARG A 732 -15.33 -21.20 22.32
CA ARG A 732 -14.36 -21.05 23.40
C ARG A 732 -12.97 -21.37 22.87
N ARG A 733 -11.99 -20.56 23.27
CA ARG A 733 -10.57 -20.76 22.96
C ARG A 733 -9.82 -21.00 24.26
N SER A 734 -8.96 -22.01 24.29
CA SER A 734 -8.03 -22.17 25.42
C SER A 734 -7.00 -21.02 25.42
N PRO A 735 -6.24 -20.80 26.50
CA PRO A 735 -4.96 -20.12 26.41
C PRO A 735 -4.04 -20.82 25.38
N PHE A 736 -3.03 -20.11 24.90
CA PHE A 736 -1.92 -20.77 24.20
C PHE A 736 -1.01 -21.47 25.21
N TYR A 737 -0.62 -22.68 24.88
CA TYR A 737 0.33 -23.50 25.63
C TYR A 737 1.63 -23.61 24.84
N GLY A 738 2.76 -23.23 25.44
CA GLY A 738 4.07 -23.08 24.78
C GLY A 738 4.48 -21.62 24.55
N ASN A 739 5.43 -21.40 23.63
CA ASN A 739 5.97 -20.08 23.32
C ASN A 739 5.11 -19.32 22.31
N VAL A 740 4.29 -18.40 22.84
CA VAL A 740 3.39 -17.53 22.05
C VAL A 740 4.10 -16.56 21.11
N GLN A 741 5.39 -16.32 21.30
CA GLN A 741 6.21 -15.44 20.45
C GLN A 741 7.03 -16.24 19.43
N GLY A 742 7.04 -17.57 19.53
CA GLY A 742 7.75 -18.46 18.62
C GLY A 742 6.95 -18.74 17.34
N GLY A 743 7.65 -19.04 16.25
CA GLY A 743 7.07 -19.51 15.00
C GLY A 743 6.05 -18.57 14.33
N SER A 744 5.49 -19.05 13.22
CA SER A 744 4.36 -18.41 12.54
C SER A 744 3.05 -19.05 13.00
N ALA A 745 2.02 -18.24 13.23
CA ALA A 745 0.70 -18.74 13.59
C ALA A 745 0.00 -19.37 12.38
N CYS A 746 -0.67 -20.49 12.61
CA CYS A 746 -1.52 -21.21 11.68
C CYS A 746 -2.74 -21.67 12.47
N VAL A 747 -3.94 -21.37 12.00
CA VAL A 747 -5.15 -21.98 12.58
C VAL A 747 -5.46 -23.27 11.82
N PHE A 748 -6.19 -24.19 12.42
CA PHE A 748 -6.85 -25.31 11.76
C PHE A 748 -8.28 -25.29 12.24
N ILE A 749 -9.20 -25.00 11.34
CA ILE A 749 -10.62 -25.19 11.61
C ILE A 749 -11.03 -26.50 10.95
N LEU A 750 -11.62 -27.34 11.78
CA LEU A 750 -12.08 -28.67 11.47
C LEU A 750 -13.44 -28.51 10.78
N PRO A 751 -13.63 -29.09 9.57
CA PRO A 751 -14.88 -28.91 8.86
C PRO A 751 -16.04 -29.44 9.72
N VAL A 752 -17.03 -28.58 9.96
CA VAL A 752 -18.32 -29.01 10.46
C VAL A 752 -19.00 -29.72 9.29
N MET A 753 -18.69 -31.00 9.08
CA MET A 753 -19.53 -31.79 8.20
C MET A 753 -20.92 -31.82 8.81
N THR A 754 -21.87 -31.33 8.04
CA THR A 754 -23.31 -31.41 8.24
C THR A 754 -23.71 -32.87 8.45
N ALA A 755 -23.61 -33.35 9.68
CA ALA A 755 -24.18 -34.60 10.11
C ALA A 755 -25.08 -34.29 11.31
N VAL A 756 -26.37 -34.18 11.00
CA VAL A 756 -27.45 -34.45 11.93
C VAL A 756 -27.03 -35.64 12.79
N THR A 757 -26.92 -35.40 14.08
CA THR A 757 -26.53 -36.33 15.11
C THR A 757 -27.36 -37.61 15.05
N ARG A 758 -26.78 -38.67 14.47
CA ARG A 758 -26.93 -40.07 14.86
C ARG A 758 -25.87 -40.85 14.10
N ASP A 759 -24.88 -41.36 14.85
CA ASP A 759 -23.83 -42.26 14.38
C ASP A 759 -22.90 -41.75 13.27
N ALA A 760 -21.97 -40.87 13.63
CA ALA A 760 -20.76 -40.67 12.83
C ALA A 760 -19.56 -40.36 13.73
N ALA A 761 -18.59 -41.29 13.71
CA ALA A 761 -17.33 -41.21 14.41
C ALA A 761 -16.55 -39.94 14.02
N ASN A 762 -16.37 -39.04 14.97
CA ASN A 762 -15.48 -37.88 14.89
C ASN A 762 -14.02 -38.35 14.92
N ARG A 763 -13.21 -38.08 13.88
CA ARG A 763 -11.74 -38.27 13.95
C ARG A 763 -10.98 -37.21 13.15
N PHE A 764 -9.90 -36.73 13.76
CA PHE A 764 -8.95 -35.74 13.24
C PHE A 764 -7.68 -36.35 12.65
N GLY A 765 -7.24 -35.72 11.58
CA GLY A 765 -6.02 -35.83 10.77
C GLY A 765 -6.09 -34.73 9.71
#